data_AF-A0A1Y4DX01-F1
#
_entry.id   AF-A0A1Y4DX01-F1
#
_cell.length_a   1.000
_cell.length_b   1.000
_cell.length_c   1.000
_cell.angle_alpha   90.00
_cell.angle_beta   90.00
_cell.angle_gamma   90.00
#
_symmetry.space_group_name_H-M   'P 1'
#
loop_
_entity.id
_entity.type
_entity.pdbx_description
1 polymer ?
#
loop_
_entity_poly.entity_id
_entity_poly.type
_entity_poly.pdbx_seq_one_letter_code
_entity_poly.pdbx_strand_id
1 'polypeptide(L)'
;MKMTRKVTGKIAALVAVALVSVAIMAVALTGMQNTLSRSGYTDEIAAEQEALPGLLEAAASETVENTEQYDAIYQSKAAQVAYAAQNGTGFEATDAQMVAYQELLGVDNVLVVNRAGDVIAAAQPTKAQFSYARFNQLRQTFDTHEPSQAVEIEVPEEEWLDRYYACRIDDDTMVVIEQNPAELRELVAQSGSVASVLSNITLGQTGFVFAVSAQDYLITYHPDENLVGADAIDAGISVADLEDGAYATMNVAGQELYCGVTLIDGTYYLCAVPEASMVSSTAITVGVILFVFVVVVAAVTLYGIFVLRSEGHDGATGAGDGAAKKPQGTLRLNRRIAPRAAVLCGVGFLAVLVISFYMQTLFALSSQSLLMNERVLDIADTIERTEAAADDLTTQYNERYLSKAEVAAYIIERNPELSNRQKLQELADALEVQSVFVFDAAGTMTATNSSYTNFTLSEDPQDQSYEFRKLLQGVESLVQEPQPDEISGEFRQYIGVTTHDGTGELTGFVQLGIRSDRLESMLQSVQIDHVLDGVKVGADGFAFAINKADGTFAYYPDANTIGKKAADCGLTEDQLRDGFSDYITVNGTTYYASAIETADYYIFVAGSEGALMGDRIPMTLTTGAIAFVCLAVIFGLMVWDTAQTGAAPEAARARGGESRRMIEVSVDDRRVRTESAATRWLSRSLHWDEMTPEQKLGFVLKCFVGLGAILVAIAVIGKDAIFEPGTLFAYILGGGWAHGLNIFAITASIMFACVLLTVVTIVQKVLSLVGRVLDARGLTICRLVSSVAKYGSMIGMLYWCLALLGVDTATLLASAGLLTFAVSLGAKDIVTDIISGLFIIFEGEFRVGDIIQVGGNKGTVIEIGVRSTKINDGSGNILVLRNSSVSNVVNMTKETSYAAVEVGIEYGESLERVEAILSRELPEMKKRLPAIIDGPFYRGISMLADNAVNIKIVAECAESNRGGLTSDLMREMKLLFDKYDISIPYPQVVVNQPIEFKKATLADKAAAREFNAEQKEAIKNMTDENEDFDEFNDTRRH
;
A
#
# COMPACT_ATOMS: atom_id res chain seq x y z
N MET A 1 -32.44 17.05 46.81
CA MET A 1 -33.33 15.89 46.57
C MET A 1 -32.71 14.63 47.17
N LYS A 2 -33.36 13.96 48.11
CA LYS A 2 -32.89 12.67 48.65
C LYS A 2 -33.68 11.54 47.98
N MET A 3 -33.01 10.68 47.22
CA MET A 3 -33.60 9.43 46.72
C MET A 3 -34.00 8.52 47.89
N THR A 4 -35.04 7.72 47.72
CA THR A 4 -35.42 6.72 48.72
C THR A 4 -34.39 5.59 48.78
N ARG A 5 -34.06 5.11 49.99
CA ARG A 5 -33.06 4.02 50.19
C ARG A 5 -33.30 2.78 49.32
N LYS A 6 -34.56 2.49 48.96
CA LYS A 6 -34.92 1.36 48.08
C LYS A 6 -34.48 1.57 46.63
N VAL A 7 -34.66 2.76 46.06
CA VAL A 7 -34.22 3.08 44.69
C VAL A 7 -32.71 3.10 44.60
N THR A 8 -32.03 3.65 45.62
CA THR A 8 -30.56 3.62 45.71
C THR A 8 -30.01 2.19 45.80
N GLY A 9 -30.67 1.30 46.56
CA GLY A 9 -30.30 -0.11 46.65
C GLY A 9 -30.49 -0.88 45.33
N LYS A 10 -31.58 -0.64 44.59
CA LYS A 10 -31.78 -1.25 43.26
C LYS A 10 -30.75 -0.76 42.23
N ILE A 11 -30.43 0.53 42.23
CA ILE A 11 -29.39 1.09 41.35
C ILE A 11 -28.02 0.48 41.67
N ALA A 12 -27.66 0.35 42.95
CA ALA A 12 -26.42 -0.28 43.37
C ALA A 12 -26.34 -1.76 42.94
N ALA A 13 -27.45 -2.51 43.05
CA ALA A 13 -27.52 -3.90 42.59
C ALA A 13 -27.37 -4.02 41.06
N LEU A 14 -28.01 -3.13 40.28
CA LEU A 14 -27.87 -3.08 38.82
C LEU A 14 -26.42 -2.82 38.39
N VAL A 15 -25.74 -1.86 39.02
CA VAL A 15 -24.32 -1.56 38.73
C VAL A 15 -23.41 -2.71 39.12
N ALA A 16 -23.63 -3.33 40.28
CA ALA A 16 -22.84 -4.49 40.72
C ALA A 16 -22.98 -5.67 39.77
N VAL A 17 -24.20 -6.00 39.34
CA VAL A 17 -24.44 -7.09 38.37
C VAL A 17 -23.84 -6.78 37.01
N ALA A 18 -23.90 -5.52 36.55
CA ALA A 18 -23.24 -5.10 35.32
C ALA A 18 -21.72 -5.31 35.37
N LEU A 19 -21.06 -4.92 36.47
CA LEU A 19 -19.61 -5.12 36.65
C LEU A 19 -19.23 -6.59 36.72
N VAL A 20 -19.99 -7.40 37.46
CA VAL A 20 -19.77 -8.86 37.54
C VAL A 20 -19.97 -9.51 36.17
N SER A 21 -20.98 -9.09 35.41
CA SER A 21 -21.24 -9.60 34.06
C SER A 21 -20.05 -9.35 33.12
N VAL A 22 -19.43 -8.17 33.20
CA VAL A 22 -18.24 -7.82 32.42
C VAL A 22 -17.03 -8.67 32.83
N ALA A 23 -16.82 -8.88 34.13
CA ALA A 23 -15.72 -9.70 34.63
C ALA A 23 -15.87 -11.19 34.21
N ILE A 24 -17.09 -11.75 34.30
CA ILE A 24 -17.38 -13.11 33.85
C ILE A 24 -17.10 -13.26 32.35
N MET A 25 -17.57 -12.30 31.54
CA MET A 25 -17.32 -12.31 30.10
C MET A 25 -15.83 -12.24 29.78
N ALA A 26 -15.07 -11.38 30.46
CA ALA A 26 -13.63 -11.24 30.25
C ALA A 26 -12.88 -12.55 30.53
N VAL A 27 -13.10 -13.15 31.70
CA VAL A 27 -12.44 -14.41 32.10
C VAL A 27 -12.81 -15.55 31.15
N ALA A 28 -14.08 -15.65 30.76
CA ALA A 28 -14.54 -16.69 29.85
C ALA A 28 -13.94 -16.55 28.45
N LEU A 29 -13.91 -15.34 27.88
CA LEU A 29 -13.33 -15.10 26.56
C LEU A 29 -11.82 -15.39 26.54
N THR A 30 -11.08 -14.86 27.51
CA THR A 30 -9.63 -15.07 27.60
C THR A 30 -9.31 -16.56 27.77
N GLY A 31 -10.01 -17.27 28.66
CA GLY A 31 -9.79 -18.70 28.85
C GLY A 31 -10.04 -19.52 27.59
N MET A 32 -11.16 -19.28 26.91
CA MET A 32 -11.46 -20.00 25.67
C MET A 32 -10.47 -19.66 24.55
N GLN A 33 -10.08 -18.38 24.38
CA GLN A 33 -9.15 -17.99 23.31
C GLN A 33 -7.75 -18.56 23.53
N ASN A 34 -7.26 -18.60 24.77
CA ASN A 34 -5.99 -19.23 25.08
C ASN A 34 -6.03 -20.74 24.81
N THR A 35 -7.15 -21.41 25.12
CA THR A 35 -7.30 -22.86 24.88
C THR A 35 -7.27 -23.16 23.39
N LEU A 36 -7.98 -22.36 22.59
CA LEU A 36 -8.04 -22.48 21.13
C LEU A 36 -6.70 -22.17 20.44
N SER A 37 -6.02 -21.11 20.88
CA SER A 37 -4.68 -20.80 20.36
C SER A 37 -3.71 -21.94 20.66
N ARG A 38 -3.73 -22.48 21.89
CA ARG A 38 -2.87 -23.60 22.27
C ARG A 38 -3.19 -24.88 21.52
N SER A 39 -4.47 -25.21 21.29
CA SER A 39 -4.83 -26.39 20.51
C SER A 39 -4.35 -26.29 19.07
N GLY A 40 -4.50 -25.12 18.43
CA GLY A 40 -4.00 -24.90 17.06
C GLY A 40 -2.49 -25.12 16.93
N TYR A 41 -1.69 -24.54 17.84
CA TYR A 41 -0.24 -24.79 17.85
C TYR A 41 0.13 -26.22 18.23
N THR A 42 -0.68 -26.90 19.05
CA THR A 42 -0.46 -28.32 19.37
C THR A 42 -0.61 -29.20 18.13
N ASP A 43 -1.65 -28.95 17.33
CA ASP A 43 -1.89 -29.68 16.08
C ASP A 43 -0.77 -29.42 15.04
N GLU A 44 -0.29 -28.17 14.94
CA GLU A 44 0.85 -27.81 14.08
C GLU A 44 2.15 -28.49 14.53
N ILE A 45 2.46 -28.44 15.83
CA ILE A 45 3.63 -29.11 16.40
C ILE A 45 3.55 -30.63 16.16
N ALA A 46 2.38 -31.24 16.36
CA ALA A 46 2.20 -32.67 16.13
C ALA A 46 2.47 -33.07 14.66
N ALA A 47 2.06 -32.25 13.70
CA ALA A 47 2.29 -32.50 12.28
C ALA A 47 3.79 -32.43 11.92
N GLU A 48 4.52 -31.42 12.39
CA GLU A 48 5.96 -31.31 12.17
C GLU A 48 6.73 -32.45 12.86
N GLN A 49 6.31 -32.83 14.07
CA GLN A 49 6.88 -33.98 14.79
C GLN A 49 6.65 -35.32 14.07
N GLU A 50 5.52 -35.50 13.39
CA GLU A 50 5.24 -36.69 12.58
C GLU A 50 6.12 -36.75 11.33
N ALA A 51 6.44 -35.61 10.72
CA ALA A 51 7.29 -35.52 9.52
C ALA A 51 8.79 -35.63 9.84
N LEU A 52 9.22 -35.17 11.02
CA LEU A 52 10.61 -35.02 11.41
C LEU A 52 11.49 -36.29 11.23
N PRO A 53 11.06 -37.52 11.59
CA PRO A 53 11.87 -38.71 11.36
C PRO A 53 12.20 -38.94 9.88
N GLY A 54 11.23 -38.70 8.99
CA GLY A 54 11.44 -38.86 7.54
C GLY A 54 12.40 -37.81 6.98
N LEU A 55 12.31 -36.55 7.46
CA LEU A 55 13.23 -35.49 7.08
C LEU A 55 14.68 -35.79 7.52
N LEU A 56 14.86 -36.30 8.74
CA LEU A 56 16.18 -36.68 9.25
C LEU A 56 16.76 -37.89 8.51
N GLU A 57 15.93 -38.88 8.16
CA GLU A 57 16.35 -40.03 7.34
C GLU A 57 16.74 -39.61 5.92
N ALA A 58 15.99 -38.70 5.31
CA ALA A 58 16.30 -38.15 3.99
C ALA A 58 17.65 -37.40 3.99
N ALA A 59 17.89 -36.52 4.95
CA ALA A 59 19.15 -35.79 5.08
C ALA A 59 20.35 -36.73 5.38
N ALA A 60 20.13 -37.78 6.17
CA ALA A 60 21.15 -38.81 6.39
C ALA A 60 21.46 -39.60 5.10
N SER A 61 20.44 -39.95 4.31
CA SER A 61 20.62 -40.59 3.02
C SER A 61 21.36 -39.68 2.04
N GLU A 62 21.00 -38.40 1.99
CA GLU A 62 21.66 -37.40 1.14
C GLU A 62 23.14 -37.22 1.53
N THR A 63 23.46 -37.20 2.83
CA THR A 63 24.85 -37.17 3.31
C THR A 63 25.66 -38.36 2.80
N VAL A 64 25.08 -39.56 2.86
CA VAL A 64 25.72 -40.78 2.33
C VAL A 64 25.91 -40.68 0.83
N GLU A 65 24.88 -40.27 0.10
CA GLU A 65 24.93 -40.15 -1.35
C GLU A 65 25.97 -39.11 -1.81
N ASN A 66 25.96 -37.91 -1.22
CA ASN A 66 26.95 -36.86 -1.50
C ASN A 66 28.38 -37.34 -1.22
N THR A 67 28.58 -38.11 -0.15
CA THR A 67 29.89 -38.70 0.19
C THR A 67 30.31 -39.77 -0.82
N GLU A 68 29.40 -40.66 -1.22
CA GLU A 68 29.69 -41.71 -2.21
C GLU A 68 29.98 -41.12 -3.60
N GLN A 69 29.24 -40.08 -3.99
CA GLN A 69 29.47 -39.35 -5.23
C GLN A 69 30.83 -38.65 -5.23
N TYR A 70 31.18 -37.98 -4.14
CA TYR A 70 32.49 -37.38 -3.94
C TYR A 70 33.60 -38.43 -4.02
N ASP A 71 33.47 -39.55 -3.31
CA ASP A 71 34.45 -40.64 -3.33
C ASP A 71 34.65 -41.22 -4.74
N ALA A 72 33.55 -41.47 -5.47
CA ALA A 72 33.59 -42.00 -6.82
C ALA A 72 34.34 -41.08 -7.79
N ILE A 73 34.26 -39.76 -7.60
CA ILE A 73 35.01 -38.78 -8.41
C ILE A 73 36.51 -39.01 -8.27
N TYR A 74 37.03 -39.04 -7.04
CA TYR A 74 38.47 -39.13 -6.82
C TYR A 74 39.02 -40.55 -7.02
N GLN A 75 38.21 -41.59 -6.79
CA GLN A 75 38.53 -42.96 -7.22
C GLN A 75 38.70 -43.05 -8.74
N SER A 76 37.80 -42.43 -9.52
CA SER A 76 37.92 -42.36 -10.97
C SER A 76 39.19 -41.60 -11.39
N LYS A 77 39.53 -40.48 -10.73
CA LYS A 77 40.78 -39.75 -10.99
C LYS A 77 42.02 -40.63 -10.73
N ALA A 78 42.04 -41.43 -9.65
CA ALA A 78 43.11 -42.39 -9.41
C ALA A 78 43.17 -43.47 -10.51
N ALA A 79 42.02 -44.01 -10.92
CA ALA A 79 41.96 -45.02 -11.99
C ALA A 79 42.47 -44.49 -13.34
N GLN A 80 42.21 -43.22 -13.66
CA GLN A 80 42.68 -42.57 -14.87
C GLN A 80 44.20 -42.52 -14.98
N VAL A 81 44.89 -42.12 -13.90
CA VAL A 81 46.37 -42.10 -13.87
C VAL A 81 46.93 -43.52 -13.97
N ALA A 82 46.33 -44.47 -13.26
CA ALA A 82 46.72 -45.88 -13.34
C ALA A 82 46.55 -46.45 -14.75
N TYR A 83 45.44 -46.14 -15.43
CA TYR A 83 45.19 -46.56 -16.80
C TYR A 83 46.22 -45.98 -17.78
N ALA A 84 46.53 -44.68 -17.64
CA ALA A 84 47.56 -44.03 -18.44
C ALA A 84 48.93 -44.70 -18.23
N ALA A 85 49.28 -45.01 -16.98
CA ALA A 85 50.52 -45.70 -16.64
C ALA A 85 50.63 -47.10 -17.24
N GLN A 86 49.54 -47.87 -17.22
CA GLN A 86 49.49 -49.24 -17.73
C GLN A 86 49.54 -49.36 -19.26
N ASN A 87 49.15 -48.29 -19.98
CA ASN A 87 48.95 -48.32 -21.43
C ASN A 87 49.99 -47.49 -22.22
N GLY A 88 51.18 -47.26 -21.65
CA GLY A 88 52.34 -46.80 -22.41
C GLY A 88 52.25 -45.36 -22.93
N THR A 89 51.64 -44.45 -22.17
CA THR A 89 51.52 -43.01 -22.51
C THR A 89 52.77 -42.18 -22.17
N GLY A 90 53.94 -42.83 -21.99
CA GLY A 90 55.15 -42.17 -21.49
C GLY A 90 55.08 -41.86 -19.98
N PHE A 91 54.48 -42.76 -19.19
CA PHE A 91 54.43 -42.64 -17.73
C PHE A 91 55.77 -42.99 -17.08
N GLU A 92 56.32 -42.04 -16.33
CA GLU A 92 57.46 -42.18 -15.43
C GLU A 92 57.06 -41.67 -14.05
N ALA A 93 57.36 -42.43 -12.99
CA ALA A 93 57.11 -42.01 -11.62
C ALA A 93 58.12 -40.92 -11.21
N THR A 94 57.89 -39.69 -11.70
CA THR A 94 58.70 -38.50 -11.42
C THR A 94 57.81 -37.38 -10.90
N ASP A 95 58.35 -36.55 -10.02
CA ASP A 95 57.60 -35.43 -9.42
C ASP A 95 57.03 -34.48 -10.49
N ALA A 96 57.80 -34.19 -11.55
CA ALA A 96 57.36 -33.32 -12.64
C ALA A 96 56.12 -33.86 -13.39
N GLN A 97 56.04 -35.18 -13.54
CA GLN A 97 54.87 -35.79 -14.16
C GLN A 97 53.68 -35.87 -13.20
N MET A 98 53.91 -36.01 -11.90
CA MET A 98 52.85 -35.94 -10.90
C MET A 98 52.25 -34.54 -10.82
N VAL A 99 53.04 -33.47 -10.95
CA VAL A 99 52.54 -32.09 -11.09
C VAL A 99 51.67 -31.94 -12.34
N ALA A 100 52.06 -32.51 -13.48
CA ALA A 100 51.24 -32.46 -14.69
C ALA A 100 49.90 -33.20 -14.52
N TYR A 101 49.88 -34.34 -13.83
CA TYR A 101 48.62 -35.03 -13.50
C TYR A 101 47.80 -34.29 -12.45
N GLN A 102 48.45 -33.62 -11.48
CA GLN A 102 47.79 -32.79 -10.48
C GLN A 102 47.02 -31.64 -11.15
N GLU A 103 47.68 -30.91 -12.06
CA GLU A 103 47.06 -29.82 -12.83
C GLU A 103 45.92 -30.33 -13.72
N LEU A 104 46.13 -31.44 -14.42
CA LEU A 104 45.12 -32.03 -15.32
C LEU A 104 43.88 -32.54 -14.58
N LEU A 105 44.06 -33.12 -13.39
CA LEU A 105 42.96 -33.72 -12.64
C LEU A 105 42.29 -32.75 -11.66
N GLY A 106 42.88 -31.59 -11.41
CA GLY A 106 42.40 -30.64 -10.41
C GLY A 106 42.28 -31.30 -9.04
N VAL A 107 43.40 -31.79 -8.51
CA VAL A 107 43.48 -32.41 -7.17
C VAL A 107 44.60 -31.77 -6.36
N ASP A 108 44.56 -31.89 -5.04
CA ASP A 108 45.59 -31.28 -4.20
C ASP A 108 46.96 -31.93 -4.38
N ASN A 109 46.99 -33.27 -4.51
CA ASN A 109 48.25 -33.99 -4.73
C ASN A 109 48.04 -35.34 -5.42
N VAL A 110 49.03 -35.73 -6.24
CA VAL A 110 49.11 -37.04 -6.91
C VAL A 110 50.43 -37.68 -6.51
N LEU A 111 50.38 -38.92 -6.03
CA LEU A 111 51.53 -39.65 -5.53
C LEU A 111 51.64 -41.03 -6.18
N VAL A 112 52.86 -41.52 -6.36
CA VAL A 112 53.12 -42.93 -6.66
C VAL A 112 53.73 -43.58 -5.43
N VAL A 113 53.12 -44.66 -4.95
CA VAL A 113 53.48 -45.33 -3.71
C VAL A 113 53.75 -46.81 -4.01
N ASN A 114 54.83 -47.36 -3.45
CA ASN A 114 55.13 -48.78 -3.60
C ASN A 114 54.29 -49.64 -2.62
N ARG A 115 54.37 -50.97 -2.78
CA ARG A 115 53.63 -51.92 -1.94
C ARG A 115 54.03 -51.86 -0.45
N ALA A 116 55.26 -51.44 -0.14
CA ALA A 116 55.74 -51.22 1.23
C ALA A 116 55.20 -49.92 1.87
N GLY A 117 54.64 -49.00 1.08
CA GLY A 117 54.15 -47.70 1.53
C GLY A 117 55.18 -46.57 1.42
N ASP A 118 56.28 -46.75 0.68
CA ASP A 118 57.23 -45.68 0.36
C ASP A 118 56.74 -44.87 -0.85
N VAL A 119 56.82 -43.55 -0.74
CA VAL A 119 56.51 -42.62 -1.84
C VAL A 119 57.66 -42.59 -2.85
N ILE A 120 57.38 -42.96 -4.09
CA ILE A 120 58.34 -42.97 -5.21
C ILE A 120 58.41 -41.60 -5.88
N ALA A 121 57.25 -40.97 -6.09
CA ALA A 121 57.11 -39.64 -6.66
C ALA A 121 55.87 -38.95 -6.10
N ALA A 122 55.89 -37.63 -6.02
CA ALA A 122 54.74 -36.85 -5.59
C ALA A 122 54.70 -35.49 -6.28
N ALA A 123 53.51 -34.96 -6.53
CA ALA A 123 53.35 -33.61 -7.05
C ALA A 123 53.75 -32.58 -5.98
N GLN A 124 53.38 -32.86 -4.71
CA GLN A 124 53.69 -32.05 -3.54
C GLN A 124 54.08 -32.93 -2.33
N PRO A 125 54.77 -32.38 -1.31
CA PRO A 125 55.05 -33.10 -0.08
C PRO A 125 53.76 -33.52 0.67
N THR A 126 53.64 -34.79 1.04
CA THR A 126 52.51 -35.32 1.82
C THR A 126 52.86 -35.48 3.31
N LYS A 127 51.85 -35.29 4.19
CA LYS A 127 51.93 -35.64 5.62
C LYS A 127 51.73 -37.14 5.86
N ALA A 128 51.15 -37.87 4.89
CA ALA A 128 50.81 -39.28 5.04
C ALA A 128 52.04 -40.20 5.06
N GLN A 129 52.03 -41.14 6.00
CA GLN A 129 52.97 -42.26 6.03
C GLN A 129 52.24 -43.54 5.64
N PHE A 130 52.22 -43.84 4.35
CA PHE A 130 51.42 -44.96 3.81
C PHE A 130 51.84 -46.33 4.35
N SER A 131 53.04 -46.48 4.92
CA SER A 131 53.46 -47.71 5.61
C SER A 131 52.62 -48.02 6.86
N TYR A 132 51.93 -47.04 7.46
CA TYR A 132 51.16 -47.23 8.68
C TYR A 132 49.87 -48.02 8.45
N ALA A 133 49.41 -48.71 9.50
CA ALA A 133 48.25 -49.60 9.44
C ALA A 133 46.95 -48.88 9.02
N ARG A 134 46.81 -47.58 9.32
CA ARG A 134 45.63 -46.79 8.95
C ARG A 134 45.42 -46.66 7.43
N PHE A 135 46.49 -46.78 6.64
CA PHE A 135 46.42 -46.75 5.17
C PHE A 135 46.38 -48.15 4.53
N ASN A 136 46.21 -49.21 5.32
CA ASN A 136 46.10 -50.58 4.79
C ASN A 136 44.94 -50.73 3.79
N GLN A 137 43.87 -49.96 3.96
CA GLN A 137 42.70 -50.00 3.09
C GLN A 137 43.03 -49.54 1.66
N LEU A 138 43.91 -48.54 1.50
CA LEU A 138 44.39 -48.11 0.18
C LEU A 138 45.15 -49.24 -0.54
N ARG A 139 45.98 -49.99 0.20
CA ARG A 139 46.78 -51.09 -0.35
C ARG A 139 45.97 -52.30 -0.81
N GLN A 140 44.68 -52.39 -0.47
CA GLN A 140 43.83 -53.48 -0.97
C GLN A 140 43.74 -53.47 -2.50
N THR A 141 43.95 -52.32 -3.15
CA THR A 141 44.01 -52.21 -4.62
C THR A 141 45.02 -53.17 -5.28
N PHE A 142 46.11 -53.53 -4.59
CA PHE A 142 47.09 -54.50 -5.09
C PHE A 142 46.52 -55.92 -5.21
N ASP A 143 45.56 -56.26 -4.36
CA ASP A 143 44.97 -57.60 -4.28
C ASP A 143 43.61 -57.66 -5.00
N THR A 144 42.82 -56.58 -4.94
CA THR A 144 41.49 -56.50 -5.59
C THR A 144 41.56 -56.14 -7.06
N HIS A 145 42.64 -55.49 -7.51
CA HIS A 145 42.76 -54.86 -8.84
C HIS A 145 41.72 -53.77 -9.11
N GLU A 146 41.01 -53.32 -8.08
CA GLU A 146 40.01 -52.25 -8.14
C GLU A 146 40.51 -51.00 -7.41
N PRO A 147 39.99 -49.80 -7.71
CA PRO A 147 40.23 -48.62 -6.90
C PRO A 147 39.88 -48.87 -5.43
N SER A 148 40.70 -48.34 -4.53
CA SER A 148 40.48 -48.49 -3.09
C SER A 148 39.34 -47.61 -2.58
N GLN A 149 38.71 -48.05 -1.49
CA GLN A 149 37.83 -47.20 -0.69
C GLN A 149 38.61 -46.02 -0.10
N ALA A 150 37.91 -44.89 0.08
CA ALA A 150 38.48 -43.68 0.65
C ALA A 150 39.01 -43.92 2.05
N VAL A 151 40.13 -43.27 2.38
CA VAL A 151 40.64 -43.18 3.75
C VAL A 151 40.74 -41.71 4.11
N GLU A 152 39.91 -41.24 5.04
CA GLU A 152 39.98 -39.87 5.57
C GLU A 152 40.81 -39.83 6.85
N ILE A 153 41.66 -38.81 6.97
CA ILE A 153 42.44 -38.52 8.17
C ILE A 153 42.08 -37.12 8.64
N GLU A 154 41.64 -37.03 9.89
CA GLU A 154 41.41 -35.77 10.58
C GLU A 154 42.22 -35.72 11.88
N VAL A 155 43.16 -34.78 11.94
CA VAL A 155 43.92 -34.44 13.14
C VAL A 155 43.90 -32.92 13.28
N PRO A 156 42.90 -32.33 13.96
CA PRO A 156 42.71 -30.88 14.02
C PRO A 156 43.91 -30.15 14.63
N GLU A 157 44.59 -30.77 15.60
CA GLU A 157 45.78 -30.24 16.27
C GLU A 157 46.98 -30.07 15.33
N GLU A 158 47.02 -30.81 14.22
CA GLU A 158 48.12 -30.80 13.23
C GLU A 158 47.71 -30.15 11.89
N GLU A 159 46.53 -29.50 11.85
CA GLU A 159 45.91 -28.96 10.64
C GLU A 159 45.96 -29.98 9.49
N TRP A 160 45.60 -31.23 9.79
CA TRP A 160 45.64 -32.32 8.83
C TRP A 160 44.21 -32.82 8.62
N LEU A 161 43.67 -32.50 7.44
CA LEU A 161 42.36 -32.95 6.99
C LEU A 161 42.49 -33.34 5.51
N ASP A 162 42.74 -34.61 5.25
CA ASP A 162 42.94 -35.13 3.91
C ASP A 162 42.22 -36.47 3.73
N ARG A 163 41.68 -36.67 2.53
CA ARG A 163 41.02 -37.89 2.09
C ARG A 163 41.81 -38.49 0.93
N TYR A 164 42.09 -39.79 1.04
CA TYR A 164 43.01 -40.51 0.17
C TYR A 164 42.32 -41.58 -0.65
N TYR A 165 42.73 -41.71 -1.91
CA TYR A 165 42.21 -42.69 -2.87
C TYR A 165 43.35 -43.32 -3.65
N ALA A 166 43.42 -44.64 -3.73
CA ALA A 166 44.48 -45.34 -4.44
C ALA A 166 43.99 -46.26 -5.55
N CYS A 167 44.76 -46.36 -6.64
CA CYS A 167 44.53 -47.33 -7.70
C CYS A 167 45.85 -47.96 -8.16
N ARG A 168 45.84 -49.27 -8.36
CA ARG A 168 47.03 -50.04 -8.73
C ARG A 168 47.56 -49.66 -10.12
N ILE A 169 48.86 -49.36 -10.22
CA ILE A 169 49.56 -49.19 -11.50
C ILE A 169 50.08 -50.56 -11.98
N ASP A 170 50.85 -51.24 -11.15
CA ASP A 170 51.40 -52.58 -11.42
C ASP A 170 51.43 -53.44 -10.14
N ASP A 171 52.17 -54.55 -10.12
CA ASP A 171 52.18 -55.48 -8.99
C ASP A 171 52.88 -54.93 -7.73
N ASP A 172 53.63 -53.84 -7.85
CA ASP A 172 54.43 -53.24 -6.78
C ASP A 172 54.17 -51.74 -6.56
N THR A 173 53.49 -51.04 -7.47
CA THR A 173 53.18 -49.61 -7.37
C THR A 173 51.70 -49.28 -7.57
N MET A 174 51.23 -48.25 -6.86
CA MET A 174 49.89 -47.67 -6.96
C MET A 174 49.99 -46.15 -7.05
N VAL A 175 49.04 -45.53 -7.75
CA VAL A 175 48.81 -44.09 -7.63
C VAL A 175 47.94 -43.83 -6.42
N VAL A 176 48.21 -42.74 -5.70
CA VAL A 176 47.39 -42.22 -4.61
C VAL A 176 47.03 -40.77 -4.91
N ILE A 177 45.74 -40.45 -4.86
CA ILE A 177 45.20 -39.10 -4.89
C ILE A 177 44.98 -38.68 -3.44
N GLU A 178 45.49 -37.51 -3.09
CA GLU A 178 45.29 -36.85 -1.80
C GLU A 178 44.48 -35.57 -2.07
N GLN A 179 43.38 -35.39 -1.34
CA GLN A 179 42.44 -34.29 -1.51
C GLN A 179 41.89 -33.83 -0.16
N ASN A 180 41.83 -32.52 0.06
CA ASN A 180 41.16 -31.90 1.19
C ASN A 180 39.62 -32.00 1.03
N PRO A 181 38.90 -32.69 1.94
CA PRO A 181 37.45 -32.86 1.89
C PRO A 181 36.64 -31.64 2.41
N ALA A 182 37.20 -30.43 2.47
CA ALA A 182 36.50 -29.25 2.95
C ALA A 182 35.19 -28.96 2.19
N GLU A 183 35.21 -29.09 0.87
CA GLU A 183 34.01 -28.90 0.02
C GLU A 183 32.92 -29.92 0.35
N LEU A 184 33.29 -31.20 0.54
CA LEU A 184 32.36 -32.24 0.97
C LEU A 184 31.75 -31.91 2.34
N ARG A 185 32.55 -31.39 3.28
CA ARG A 185 32.05 -31.01 4.61
C ARG A 185 31.09 -29.83 4.55
N GLU A 186 31.39 -28.84 3.72
CA GLU A 186 30.49 -27.70 3.51
C GLU A 186 29.17 -28.14 2.88
N LEU A 187 29.23 -29.01 1.86
CA LEU A 187 28.04 -29.59 1.22
C LEU A 187 27.17 -30.36 2.23
N VAL A 188 27.78 -31.25 3.01
CA VAL A 188 27.07 -32.01 4.06
C VAL A 188 26.53 -31.09 5.15
N ALA A 189 27.26 -30.03 5.53
CA ALA A 189 26.77 -29.06 6.51
C ALA A 189 25.52 -28.31 6.00
N GLN A 190 25.48 -27.96 4.71
CA GLN A 190 24.42 -27.17 4.10
C GLN A 190 23.16 -27.98 3.78
N SER A 191 23.28 -29.25 3.36
CA SER A 191 22.12 -30.03 2.90
C SER A 191 21.81 -31.27 3.76
N GLY A 192 22.84 -31.98 4.20
CA GLY A 192 22.69 -33.27 4.89
C GLY A 192 22.69 -33.21 6.43
N SER A 193 23.02 -32.07 7.03
CA SER A 193 23.19 -31.97 8.47
C SER A 193 21.85 -31.85 9.21
N VAL A 194 21.77 -32.42 10.42
CA VAL A 194 20.62 -32.22 11.32
C VAL A 194 20.36 -30.72 11.55
N ALA A 195 21.41 -29.91 11.66
CA ALA A 195 21.27 -28.47 11.83
C ALA A 195 20.58 -27.80 10.63
N SER A 196 20.91 -28.21 9.40
CA SER A 196 20.25 -27.70 8.19
C SER A 196 18.76 -28.06 8.18
N VAL A 197 18.44 -29.34 8.41
CA VAL A 197 17.04 -29.81 8.49
C VAL A 197 16.24 -29.01 9.51
N LEU A 198 16.75 -28.90 10.74
CA LEU A 198 16.05 -28.21 11.81
C LEU A 198 15.93 -26.70 11.58
N SER A 199 16.91 -26.09 10.90
CA SER A 199 16.86 -24.66 10.56
C SER A 199 15.75 -24.31 9.57
N ASN A 200 15.31 -25.27 8.77
CA ASN A 200 14.23 -25.11 7.80
C ASN A 200 12.84 -25.37 8.40
N ILE A 201 12.74 -25.82 9.65
CA ILE A 201 11.45 -26.06 10.32
C ILE A 201 11.01 -24.81 11.08
N THR A 202 10.00 -24.14 10.53
CA THR A 202 9.34 -22.97 11.14
C THR A 202 7.99 -23.38 11.73
N LEU A 203 7.70 -22.91 12.95
CA LEU A 203 6.45 -23.18 13.67
C LEU A 203 5.71 -21.86 13.94
N GLY A 204 4.64 -21.58 13.21
CA GLY A 204 4.06 -20.23 13.16
C GLY A 204 5.10 -19.15 12.84
N GLN A 205 4.91 -17.93 13.37
CA GLN A 205 5.74 -16.76 13.02
C GLN A 205 7.13 -16.69 13.67
N THR A 206 7.30 -17.37 14.81
CA THR A 206 8.50 -17.19 15.67
C THR A 206 8.91 -18.47 16.37
N GLY A 207 8.22 -19.58 16.07
CA GLY A 207 8.57 -20.87 16.63
C GLY A 207 9.66 -21.53 15.81
N PHE A 208 10.40 -22.40 16.48
CA PHE A 208 11.59 -23.04 15.96
C PHE A 208 11.73 -24.43 16.57
N VAL A 209 12.61 -25.25 16.01
CA VAL A 209 12.98 -26.53 16.58
C VAL A 209 14.38 -26.45 17.16
N PHE A 210 14.59 -27.09 18.30
CA PHE A 210 15.93 -27.26 18.86
C PHE A 210 16.10 -28.69 19.39
N ALA A 211 17.35 -29.15 19.47
CA ALA A 211 17.67 -30.53 19.79
C ALA A 211 18.50 -30.63 21.08
N VAL A 212 18.18 -31.62 21.91
CA VAL A 212 18.82 -31.90 23.19
C VAL A 212 19.18 -33.38 23.26
N SER A 213 20.44 -33.69 23.52
CA SER A 213 20.90 -35.08 23.66
C SER A 213 20.24 -35.75 24.87
N ALA A 214 19.73 -36.97 24.69
CA ALA A 214 19.13 -37.73 25.79
C ALA A 214 20.18 -38.35 26.74
N GLN A 215 21.46 -38.35 26.37
CA GLN A 215 22.52 -38.95 27.18
C GLN A 215 23.09 -37.99 28.23
N ASP A 216 23.36 -36.75 27.82
CA ASP A 216 24.05 -35.75 28.62
C ASP A 216 23.26 -34.44 28.77
N TYR A 217 22.04 -34.36 28.20
CA TYR A 217 21.17 -33.18 28.24
C TYR A 217 21.82 -31.90 27.70
N LEU A 218 22.85 -32.05 26.85
CA LEU A 218 23.43 -30.92 26.14
C LEU A 218 22.54 -30.53 24.96
N ILE A 219 22.35 -29.23 24.78
CA ILE A 219 21.70 -28.68 23.59
C ILE A 219 22.62 -28.93 22.39
N THR A 220 22.23 -29.82 21.49
CA THR A 220 23.03 -30.19 20.31
C THR A 220 22.78 -29.26 19.13
N TYR A 221 21.61 -28.63 19.07
CA TYR A 221 21.26 -27.61 18.09
C TYR A 221 20.28 -26.61 18.69
N HIS A 222 20.48 -25.32 18.40
CA HIS A 222 19.56 -24.25 18.74
C HIS A 222 19.78 -23.06 17.77
N PRO A 223 18.75 -22.31 17.36
CA PRO A 223 18.91 -21.16 16.46
C PRO A 223 19.83 -20.05 17.01
N ASP A 224 19.85 -19.87 18.33
CA ASP A 224 20.87 -19.08 19.02
C ASP A 224 22.10 -19.96 19.31
N GLU A 225 23.19 -19.72 18.57
CA GLU A 225 24.46 -20.45 18.70
C GLU A 225 25.05 -20.41 20.11
N ASN A 226 24.74 -19.39 20.92
CA ASN A 226 25.27 -19.28 22.28
C ASN A 226 24.71 -20.34 23.23
N LEU A 227 23.59 -20.98 22.85
CA LEU A 227 22.95 -22.03 23.63
C LEU A 227 23.42 -23.43 23.21
N VAL A 228 24.08 -23.57 22.07
CA VAL A 228 24.62 -24.86 21.61
C VAL A 228 25.76 -25.30 22.53
N GLY A 229 25.69 -26.53 23.05
CA GLY A 229 26.61 -27.09 24.03
C GLY A 229 26.32 -26.67 25.48
N ALA A 230 25.28 -25.88 25.74
CA ALA A 230 24.83 -25.59 27.10
C ALA A 230 24.02 -26.77 27.69
N ASP A 231 24.04 -26.91 29.01
CA ASP A 231 23.20 -27.87 29.73
C ASP A 231 21.73 -27.40 29.71
N ALA A 232 20.84 -28.23 29.15
CA ALA A 232 19.43 -27.92 29.00
C ALA A 232 18.72 -27.70 30.34
N ILE A 233 19.15 -28.39 31.41
CA ILE A 233 18.58 -28.28 32.74
C ILE A 233 18.96 -26.93 33.36
N ASP A 234 20.22 -26.52 33.22
CA ASP A 234 20.68 -25.20 33.66
C ASP A 234 20.04 -24.06 32.84
N ALA A 235 19.70 -24.32 31.57
CA ALA A 235 18.96 -23.41 30.71
C ALA A 235 17.46 -23.27 31.10
N GLY A 236 16.96 -24.10 32.01
CA GLY A 236 15.61 -24.02 32.60
C GLY A 236 14.64 -25.14 32.18
N ILE A 237 15.10 -26.15 31.44
CA ILE A 237 14.28 -27.28 30.99
C ILE A 237 14.20 -28.35 32.07
N SER A 238 12.98 -28.67 32.51
CA SER A 238 12.75 -29.75 33.48
C SER A 238 12.77 -31.11 32.78
N VAL A 239 13.45 -32.09 33.38
CA VAL A 239 13.49 -33.48 32.88
C VAL A 239 12.10 -34.11 32.80
N ALA A 240 11.16 -33.70 33.67
CA ALA A 240 9.78 -34.21 33.64
C ALA A 240 9.00 -33.74 32.40
N ASP A 241 9.42 -32.64 31.79
CA ASP A 241 8.77 -32.07 30.62
C ASP A 241 9.39 -32.60 29.31
N LEU A 242 10.48 -33.37 29.38
CA LEU A 242 11.17 -34.05 28.27
C LEU A 242 10.65 -35.48 28.01
N GLU A 243 9.44 -35.81 28.44
CA GLU A 243 8.82 -37.08 28.08
C GLU A 243 8.44 -37.11 26.59
N ASP A 244 8.65 -38.24 25.93
CA ASP A 244 8.30 -38.40 24.51
C ASP A 244 6.78 -38.23 24.30
N GLY A 245 6.39 -37.36 23.36
CA GLY A 245 5.00 -36.96 23.12
C GLY A 245 4.43 -35.97 24.14
N ALA A 246 5.25 -35.40 25.04
CA ALA A 246 4.79 -34.40 25.99
C ALA A 246 4.60 -33.03 25.35
N TYR A 247 3.57 -32.32 25.78
CA TYR A 247 3.36 -30.89 25.50
C TYR A 247 3.40 -30.12 26.80
N ALA A 248 4.35 -29.21 26.93
CA ALA A 248 4.58 -28.47 28.16
C ALA A 248 5.06 -27.04 27.89
N THR A 249 4.73 -26.13 28.81
CA THR A 249 5.32 -24.80 28.82
C THR A 249 6.65 -24.87 29.59
N MET A 250 7.75 -24.52 28.91
CA MET A 250 9.09 -24.54 29.46
C MET A 250 9.67 -23.12 29.47
N ASN A 251 10.56 -22.82 30.41
CA ASN A 251 11.31 -21.57 30.40
C ASN A 251 12.74 -21.87 29.95
N VAL A 252 13.12 -21.37 28.77
CA VAL A 252 14.46 -21.56 28.21
C VAL A 252 15.13 -20.20 28.12
N ALA A 253 16.26 -20.03 28.81
CA ALA A 253 17.04 -18.79 28.82
C ALA A 253 16.23 -17.50 29.16
N GLY A 254 15.17 -17.62 29.97
CA GLY A 254 14.32 -16.49 30.39
C GLY A 254 13.10 -16.25 29.52
N GLN A 255 12.87 -17.06 28.49
CA GLN A 255 11.72 -17.00 27.59
C GLN A 255 10.76 -18.18 27.84
N GLU A 256 9.45 -17.90 28.02
CA GLU A 256 8.43 -18.95 28.12
C GLU A 256 8.05 -19.45 26.72
N LEU A 257 8.28 -20.76 26.52
CA LEU A 257 8.04 -21.48 25.27
C LEU A 257 7.01 -22.58 25.51
N TYR A 258 6.05 -22.72 24.61
CA TYR A 258 5.19 -23.91 24.54
C TYR A 258 5.84 -24.92 23.62
N CYS A 259 6.25 -26.06 24.17
CA CYS A 259 7.04 -27.06 23.47
C CYS A 259 6.26 -28.37 23.33
N GLY A 260 6.38 -29.00 22.16
CA GLY A 260 6.14 -30.44 22.01
C GLY A 260 7.48 -31.17 21.92
N VAL A 261 7.57 -32.34 22.55
CA VAL A 261 8.80 -33.15 22.60
C VAL A 261 8.63 -34.45 21.84
N THR A 262 9.61 -34.78 21.01
CA THR A 262 9.71 -36.06 20.30
C THR A 262 11.12 -36.62 20.49
N LEU A 263 11.23 -37.91 20.81
CA LEU A 263 12.52 -38.60 20.95
C LEU A 263 12.84 -39.42 19.70
N ILE A 264 13.92 -39.06 18.99
CA ILE A 264 14.41 -39.78 17.80
C ILE A 264 15.89 -40.10 18.03
N ASP A 265 16.28 -41.36 17.86
CA ASP A 265 17.66 -41.85 17.94
C ASP A 265 18.49 -41.35 19.14
N GLY A 266 17.84 -41.22 20.30
CA GLY A 266 18.51 -40.77 21.53
C GLY A 266 18.72 -39.25 21.64
N THR A 267 18.00 -38.47 20.83
CA THR A 267 17.96 -37.01 20.89
C THR A 267 16.51 -36.54 21.03
N TYR A 268 16.25 -35.66 21.99
CA TYR A 268 14.97 -34.97 22.15
C TYR A 268 14.92 -33.79 21.19
N TYR A 269 13.94 -33.78 20.30
CA TYR A 269 13.63 -32.67 19.42
C TYR A 269 12.43 -31.91 20.00
N LEU A 270 12.64 -30.63 20.28
CA LEU A 270 11.67 -29.74 20.88
C LEU A 270 11.17 -28.74 19.85
N CYS A 271 9.93 -28.92 19.43
CA CYS A 271 9.20 -27.98 18.59
C CYS A 271 8.61 -26.90 19.51
N ALA A 272 9.15 -25.69 19.48
CA ALA A 272 8.89 -24.66 20.47
C ALA A 272 8.28 -23.39 19.85
N VAL A 273 7.24 -22.86 20.49
CA VAL A 273 6.59 -21.60 20.09
C VAL A 273 6.58 -20.61 21.27
N PRO A 274 7.04 -19.36 21.11
CA PRO A 274 7.02 -18.37 22.18
C PRO A 274 5.61 -18.03 22.67
N GLU A 275 5.37 -18.07 23.99
CA GLU A 275 4.03 -17.79 24.55
C GLU A 275 3.60 -16.33 24.36
N ALA A 276 4.56 -15.39 24.30
CA ALA A 276 4.29 -13.99 24.00
C ALA A 276 3.60 -13.80 22.64
N SER A 277 4.01 -14.58 21.63
CA SER A 277 3.44 -14.57 20.28
C SER A 277 1.99 -15.09 20.28
N MET A 278 1.68 -16.08 21.13
CA MET A 278 0.31 -16.61 21.30
C MET A 278 -0.64 -15.60 21.97
N VAL A 279 -0.15 -14.84 22.96
CA VAL A 279 -0.97 -13.94 23.79
C VAL A 279 -1.30 -12.61 23.10
N SER A 280 -0.38 -12.06 22.29
CA SER A 280 -0.57 -10.77 21.60
C SER A 280 -1.77 -10.80 20.64
N SER A 281 -1.92 -11.89 19.89
CA SER A 281 -2.98 -12.07 18.88
C SER A 281 -4.38 -12.21 19.51
N THR A 282 -4.49 -12.93 20.63
CA THR A 282 -5.76 -13.19 21.33
C THR A 282 -6.26 -11.99 22.14
N ALA A 283 -5.35 -11.27 22.81
CA ALA A 283 -5.71 -10.15 23.69
C ALA A 283 -6.54 -9.05 23.00
N ILE A 284 -6.26 -8.75 21.73
CA ILE A 284 -6.96 -7.69 21.00
C ILE A 284 -8.38 -8.12 20.64
N THR A 285 -8.59 -9.36 20.21
CA THR A 285 -9.91 -9.90 19.87
C THR A 285 -10.80 -9.97 21.10
N VAL A 286 -10.27 -10.41 22.25
CA VAL A 286 -10.98 -10.31 23.54
C VAL A 286 -11.35 -8.86 23.84
N GLY A 287 -10.41 -7.94 23.68
CA GLY A 287 -10.59 -6.52 23.96
C GLY A 287 -11.77 -5.90 23.20
N VAL A 288 -11.89 -6.16 21.90
CA VAL A 288 -12.97 -5.60 21.07
C VAL A 288 -14.34 -6.17 21.44
N ILE A 289 -14.45 -7.49 21.59
CA ILE A 289 -15.71 -8.14 21.98
C ILE A 289 -16.14 -7.68 23.38
N LEU A 290 -15.19 -7.60 24.32
CA LEU A 290 -15.44 -7.10 25.67
C LEU A 290 -15.87 -5.63 25.66
N PHE A 291 -15.25 -4.78 24.84
CA PHE A 291 -15.64 -3.37 24.71
C PHE A 291 -17.09 -3.23 24.24
N VAL A 292 -17.49 -3.96 23.20
CA VAL A 292 -18.87 -3.93 22.70
C VAL A 292 -19.85 -4.43 23.76
N PHE A 293 -19.50 -5.50 24.45
CA PHE A 293 -20.30 -6.02 25.56
C PHE A 293 -20.45 -4.99 26.69
N VAL A 294 -19.36 -4.32 27.08
CA VAL A 294 -19.37 -3.23 28.08
C VAL A 294 -20.29 -2.09 27.64
N VAL A 295 -20.22 -1.66 26.37
CA VAL A 295 -21.08 -0.59 25.84
C VAL A 295 -22.55 -0.99 25.91
N VAL A 296 -22.89 -2.22 25.52
CA VAL A 296 -24.27 -2.72 25.56
C VAL A 296 -24.78 -2.84 27.00
N VAL A 297 -24.00 -3.45 27.89
CA VAL A 297 -24.35 -3.59 29.32
C VAL A 297 -24.49 -2.21 29.98
N ALA A 298 -23.57 -1.28 29.70
CA ALA A 298 -23.64 0.08 30.21
C ALA A 298 -24.88 0.81 29.69
N ALA A 299 -25.21 0.70 28.40
CA ALA A 299 -26.40 1.32 27.81
C ALA A 299 -27.69 0.81 28.45
N VAL A 300 -27.84 -0.51 28.60
CA VAL A 300 -29.01 -1.13 29.25
C VAL A 300 -29.09 -0.70 30.72
N THR A 301 -27.97 -0.75 31.44
CA THR A 301 -27.91 -0.37 32.87
C THR A 301 -28.25 1.10 33.07
N LEU A 302 -27.69 2.00 32.25
CA LEU A 302 -27.98 3.44 32.29
C LEU A 302 -29.43 3.75 31.95
N TYR A 303 -30.02 3.06 30.96
CA TYR A 303 -31.45 3.19 30.68
C TYR A 303 -32.29 2.85 31.92
N GLY A 304 -31.95 1.77 32.62
CA GLY A 304 -32.60 1.38 33.86
C GLY A 304 -32.46 2.42 34.96
N ILE A 305 -31.26 2.97 35.13
CA ILE A 305 -31.00 4.03 36.10
C ILE A 305 -31.83 5.28 35.76
N PHE A 306 -31.89 5.69 34.49
CA PHE A 306 -32.65 6.87 34.08
C PHE A 306 -34.16 6.68 34.27
N VAL A 307 -34.70 5.51 33.94
CA VAL A 307 -36.12 5.18 34.13
C VAL A 307 -36.49 5.11 35.61
N LEU A 308 -35.68 4.42 36.43
CA LEU A 308 -35.87 4.35 37.88
C LEU A 308 -35.79 5.74 38.55
N ARG A 309 -34.93 6.62 38.01
CA ARG A 309 -34.78 7.99 38.50
C ARG A 309 -35.94 8.91 38.09
N SER A 310 -36.57 8.67 36.94
CA SER A 310 -37.78 9.41 36.54
C SER A 310 -39.01 9.01 37.37
N GLU A 311 -39.21 7.71 37.64
CA GLU A 311 -40.37 7.26 38.44
C GLU A 311 -40.28 7.73 39.91
N GLY A 312 -39.07 7.86 40.46
CA GLY A 312 -38.86 8.42 41.80
C GLY A 312 -39.22 9.91 41.96
N HIS A 313 -39.39 10.64 40.85
CA HIS A 313 -39.79 12.04 40.83
C HIS A 313 -41.31 12.21 40.90
N ASP A 314 -42.06 11.33 40.24
CA ASP A 314 -43.53 11.37 40.19
C ASP A 314 -44.20 10.84 41.47
N GLY A 315 -43.49 10.02 42.25
CA GLY A 315 -43.99 9.47 43.53
C GLY A 315 -43.81 10.39 44.75
N ALA A 316 -43.15 11.54 44.61
CA ALA A 316 -42.81 12.42 45.75
C ALA A 316 -43.86 13.49 46.07
N THR A 317 -44.94 13.62 45.29
CA THR A 317 -45.99 14.65 45.50
C THR A 317 -47.22 14.16 46.27
N GLY A 318 -47.22 12.95 46.81
CA GLY A 318 -48.35 12.48 47.62
C GLY A 318 -48.05 11.30 48.53
N ALA A 319 -47.47 11.55 49.71
CA ALA A 319 -47.68 10.72 50.90
C ALA A 319 -47.09 11.42 52.13
N GLY A 320 -47.98 11.84 53.04
CA GLY A 320 -47.63 12.27 54.38
C GLY A 320 -47.18 11.11 55.28
N ASP A 321 -46.51 11.51 56.35
CA ASP A 321 -45.87 10.70 57.38
C ASP A 321 -46.80 9.61 57.97
N GLY A 322 -46.28 8.39 58.12
CA GLY A 322 -47.02 7.27 58.71
C GLY A 322 -46.20 5.99 58.76
N ALA A 323 -45.58 5.71 59.90
CA ALA A 323 -44.84 4.49 60.18
C ALA A 323 -45.77 3.28 60.39
N ALA A 324 -45.57 2.16 59.67
CA ALA A 324 -45.93 0.81 60.11
C ALA A 324 -45.32 -0.30 59.22
N LYS A 325 -45.18 -1.48 59.84
CA LYS A 325 -44.42 -2.69 59.46
C LYS A 325 -44.81 -3.38 58.13
N LYS A 326 -43.84 -4.12 57.58
CA LYS A 326 -43.94 -5.13 56.50
C LYS A 326 -45.10 -6.12 56.71
N PRO A 327 -45.75 -6.61 55.62
CA PRO A 327 -45.36 -7.92 55.09
C PRO A 327 -45.30 -8.02 53.54
N GLN A 328 -44.76 -9.15 53.10
CA GLN A 328 -44.51 -9.65 51.73
C GLN A 328 -45.51 -9.19 50.65
N GLY A 329 -44.99 -8.46 49.66
CA GLY A 329 -45.71 -8.11 48.42
C GLY A 329 -45.30 -9.04 47.28
N THR A 330 -46.29 -9.63 46.62
CA THR A 330 -46.14 -10.40 45.38
C THR A 330 -45.41 -9.57 44.31
N LEU A 331 -44.39 -10.17 43.69
CA LEU A 331 -43.68 -9.60 42.54
C LEU A 331 -44.67 -9.26 41.42
N ARG A 332 -44.72 -7.99 40.99
CA ARG A 332 -45.53 -7.58 39.84
C ARG A 332 -44.64 -7.00 38.73
N LEU A 333 -44.99 -7.33 37.49
CA LEU A 333 -44.29 -6.91 36.26
C LEU A 333 -44.65 -5.45 35.92
N ASN A 334 -43.68 -4.55 35.83
CA ASN A 334 -43.93 -3.18 35.38
C ASN A 334 -44.20 -3.15 33.86
N ARG A 335 -45.49 -3.16 33.48
CA ARG A 335 -45.95 -3.17 32.08
C ARG A 335 -45.54 -1.94 31.26
N ARG A 336 -45.10 -0.83 31.89
CA ARG A 336 -44.63 0.36 31.17
C ARG A 336 -43.17 0.25 30.72
N ILE A 337 -42.32 -0.40 31.53
CA ILE A 337 -40.87 -0.52 31.29
C ILE A 337 -40.55 -1.78 30.50
N ALA A 338 -41.23 -2.89 30.80
CA ALA A 338 -40.96 -4.22 30.25
C ALA A 338 -40.80 -4.27 28.71
N PRO A 339 -41.72 -3.72 27.88
CA PRO A 339 -41.58 -3.83 26.43
C PRO A 339 -40.38 -3.04 25.87
N ARG A 340 -40.06 -1.88 26.45
CA ARG A 340 -38.94 -1.04 25.98
C ARG A 340 -37.59 -1.61 26.40
N ALA A 341 -37.49 -2.07 27.64
CA ALA A 341 -36.29 -2.74 28.14
C ALA A 341 -36.04 -4.06 27.39
N ALA A 342 -37.09 -4.81 27.03
CA ALA A 342 -36.97 -6.04 26.26
C ALA A 342 -36.42 -5.78 24.85
N VAL A 343 -36.91 -4.73 24.17
CA VAL A 343 -36.37 -4.32 22.86
C VAL A 343 -34.90 -3.91 22.97
N LEU A 344 -34.54 -3.12 23.99
CA LEU A 344 -33.16 -2.68 24.19
C LEU A 344 -32.21 -3.86 24.48
N CYS A 345 -32.60 -4.79 25.36
CA CYS A 345 -31.83 -6.00 25.64
C CYS A 345 -31.75 -6.92 24.42
N GLY A 346 -32.84 -7.06 23.65
CA GLY A 346 -32.86 -7.88 22.44
C GLY A 346 -31.96 -7.33 21.32
N VAL A 347 -32.03 -6.02 21.06
CA VAL A 347 -31.15 -5.34 20.09
C VAL A 347 -29.69 -5.40 20.57
N GLY A 348 -29.45 -5.18 21.87
CA GLY A 348 -28.11 -5.29 22.46
C GLY A 348 -27.52 -6.70 22.35
N PHE A 349 -28.32 -7.72 22.64
CA PHE A 349 -27.93 -9.13 22.47
C PHE A 349 -27.58 -9.44 21.02
N LEU A 350 -28.45 -9.06 20.08
CA LEU A 350 -28.20 -9.27 18.65
C LEU A 350 -26.92 -8.55 18.19
N ALA A 351 -26.66 -7.33 18.67
CA ALA A 351 -25.45 -6.59 18.36
C ALA A 351 -24.19 -7.30 18.88
N VAL A 352 -24.19 -7.80 20.12
CA VAL A 352 -23.07 -8.57 20.67
C VAL A 352 -22.84 -9.84 19.85
N LEU A 353 -23.91 -10.57 19.48
CA LEU A 353 -23.81 -11.81 18.73
C LEU A 353 -23.25 -11.58 17.32
N VAL A 354 -23.79 -10.58 16.59
CA VAL A 354 -23.33 -10.25 15.23
C VAL A 354 -21.90 -9.74 15.24
N ILE A 355 -21.53 -8.85 16.17
CA ILE A 355 -20.16 -8.32 16.24
C ILE A 355 -19.17 -9.40 16.71
N SER A 356 -19.55 -10.25 17.66
CA SER A 356 -18.72 -11.37 18.09
C SER A 356 -18.46 -12.34 16.92
N PHE A 357 -19.50 -12.69 16.17
CA PHE A 357 -19.37 -13.53 14.99
C PHE A 357 -18.47 -12.88 13.95
N TYR A 358 -18.68 -11.59 13.65
CA TYR A 358 -17.84 -10.82 12.73
C TYR A 358 -16.38 -10.82 13.17
N MET A 359 -16.08 -10.49 14.43
CA MET A 359 -14.71 -10.40 14.96
C MET A 359 -14.01 -11.76 14.99
N GLN A 360 -14.73 -12.84 15.31
CA GLN A 360 -14.15 -14.19 15.26
C GLN A 360 -13.87 -14.65 13.83
N THR A 361 -14.74 -14.31 12.89
CA THR A 361 -14.49 -14.52 11.44
C THR A 361 -13.29 -13.70 10.97
N LEU A 362 -13.26 -12.44 11.41
CA LEU A 362 -12.14 -11.51 11.49
C LEU A 362 -10.80 -12.22 11.66
N PHE A 363 -10.70 -12.73 12.86
CA PHE A 363 -9.51 -13.33 13.42
C PHE A 363 -9.13 -14.62 12.71
N ALA A 364 -10.08 -15.53 12.51
CA ALA A 364 -9.81 -16.82 11.87
C ALA A 364 -9.24 -16.64 10.45
N LEU A 365 -9.88 -15.81 9.63
CA LEU A 365 -9.42 -15.56 8.25
C LEU A 365 -8.07 -14.86 8.21
N SER A 366 -7.85 -13.84 9.06
CA SER A 366 -6.56 -13.15 9.08
C SER A 366 -5.44 -14.01 9.63
N SER A 367 -5.69 -14.81 10.67
CA SER A 367 -4.68 -15.73 11.23
C SER A 367 -4.26 -16.75 10.18
N GLN A 368 -5.23 -17.32 9.46
CA GLN A 368 -4.94 -18.25 8.38
C GLN A 368 -4.25 -17.59 7.20
N SER A 369 -4.68 -16.40 6.78
CA SER A 369 -4.03 -15.65 5.69
C SER A 369 -2.58 -15.30 6.04
N LEU A 370 -2.30 -14.92 7.29
CA LEU A 370 -0.93 -14.68 7.76
C LEU A 370 -0.08 -15.97 7.69
N LEU A 371 -0.59 -17.07 8.24
CA LEU A 371 0.11 -18.36 8.23
C LEU A 371 0.36 -18.87 6.80
N MET A 372 -0.64 -18.76 5.92
CA MET A 372 -0.49 -19.20 4.53
C MET A 372 0.44 -18.32 3.71
N ASN A 373 0.45 -17.00 3.96
CA ASN A 373 1.39 -16.09 3.31
C ASN A 373 2.84 -16.40 3.72
N GLU A 374 3.07 -16.71 4.99
CA GLU A 374 4.38 -17.12 5.49
C GLU A 374 4.81 -18.45 4.87
N ARG A 375 3.95 -19.47 4.91
CA ARG A 375 4.26 -20.78 4.30
C ARG A 375 4.48 -20.69 2.79
N VAL A 376 3.73 -19.86 2.05
CA VAL A 376 3.94 -19.72 0.61
C VAL A 376 5.25 -19.00 0.28
N LEU A 377 5.69 -18.06 1.14
CA LEU A 377 7.00 -17.40 1.03
C LEU A 377 8.13 -18.41 1.26
N ASP A 378 8.04 -19.21 2.34
CA ASP A 378 9.04 -20.24 2.63
C ASP A 378 9.17 -21.26 1.49
N ILE A 379 8.05 -21.67 0.90
CA ILE A 379 8.04 -22.57 -0.27
C ILE A 379 8.67 -21.88 -1.49
N ALA A 380 8.36 -20.60 -1.75
CA ALA A 380 8.94 -19.87 -2.87
C ALA A 380 10.46 -19.72 -2.73
N ASP A 381 10.94 -19.37 -1.53
CA ASP A 381 12.37 -19.31 -1.22
C ASP A 381 13.03 -20.69 -1.37
N THR A 382 12.33 -21.76 -0.97
CA THR A 382 12.80 -23.14 -1.15
C THR A 382 12.93 -23.47 -2.64
N ILE A 383 11.92 -23.16 -3.46
CA ILE A 383 11.98 -23.38 -4.91
C ILE A 383 13.15 -22.62 -5.54
N GLU A 384 13.34 -21.34 -5.19
CA GLU A 384 14.43 -20.53 -5.75
C GLU A 384 15.82 -21.07 -5.36
N ARG A 385 15.99 -21.53 -4.10
CA ARG A 385 17.21 -22.21 -3.65
C ARG A 385 17.43 -23.54 -4.37
N THR A 386 16.35 -24.30 -4.59
CA THR A 386 16.42 -25.62 -5.21
C THR A 386 16.76 -25.47 -6.70
N GLU A 387 16.15 -24.52 -7.41
CA GLU A 387 16.51 -24.16 -8.80
C GLU A 387 17.99 -23.76 -8.91
N ALA A 388 18.48 -22.91 -8.00
CA ALA A 388 19.90 -22.55 -7.96
C ALA A 388 20.81 -23.77 -7.72
N ALA A 389 20.38 -24.71 -6.88
CA ALA A 389 21.10 -25.97 -6.65
C ALA A 389 21.11 -26.88 -7.89
N ALA A 390 20.02 -26.95 -8.66
CA ALA A 390 19.99 -27.67 -9.94
C ALA A 390 20.97 -27.10 -10.97
N ASP A 391 21.06 -25.78 -11.07
CA ASP A 391 22.00 -25.11 -11.96
C ASP A 391 23.45 -25.42 -11.57
N ASP A 392 23.74 -25.40 -10.27
CA ASP A 392 25.08 -25.74 -9.75
C ASP A 392 25.40 -27.23 -9.96
N LEU A 393 24.48 -28.14 -9.65
CA LEU A 393 24.59 -29.57 -9.92
C LEU A 393 24.86 -29.85 -11.40
N THR A 394 24.17 -29.16 -12.29
CA THR A 394 24.37 -29.27 -13.75
C THR A 394 25.75 -28.77 -14.17
N THR A 395 26.21 -27.66 -13.59
CA THR A 395 27.55 -27.11 -13.84
C THR A 395 28.64 -28.07 -13.38
N GLN A 396 28.56 -28.57 -12.14
CA GLN A 396 29.49 -29.55 -11.59
C GLN A 396 29.50 -30.85 -12.39
N TYR A 397 28.33 -31.34 -12.81
CA TYR A 397 28.20 -32.51 -13.67
C TYR A 397 28.93 -32.29 -15.01
N ASN A 398 28.71 -31.14 -15.65
CA ASN A 398 29.36 -30.79 -16.92
C ASN A 398 30.89 -30.69 -16.79
N GLU A 399 31.39 -30.01 -15.75
CA GLU A 399 32.83 -29.88 -15.47
C GLU A 399 33.48 -31.26 -15.22
N ARG A 400 32.82 -32.12 -14.45
CA ARG A 400 33.31 -33.47 -14.14
C ARG A 400 33.56 -34.29 -15.42
N TYR A 401 32.63 -34.28 -16.35
CA TYR A 401 32.78 -35.05 -17.59
C TYR A 401 33.68 -34.34 -18.61
N LEU A 402 33.81 -33.02 -18.55
CA LEU A 402 34.80 -32.28 -19.30
C LEU A 402 36.23 -32.69 -18.91
N SER A 403 36.56 -32.73 -17.62
CA SER A 403 37.89 -33.21 -17.17
C SER A 403 38.17 -34.65 -17.61
N LYS A 404 37.14 -35.52 -17.63
CA LYS A 404 37.27 -36.88 -18.19
C LYS A 404 37.60 -36.86 -19.68
N ALA A 405 37.01 -35.94 -20.45
CA ALA A 405 37.29 -35.78 -21.88
C ALA A 405 38.70 -35.25 -22.14
N GLU A 406 39.19 -34.32 -21.30
CA GLU A 406 40.57 -33.82 -21.36
C GLU A 406 41.59 -34.92 -21.08
N VAL A 407 41.33 -35.76 -20.09
CA VAL A 407 42.17 -36.92 -19.79
C VAL A 407 42.15 -37.94 -20.92
N ALA A 408 40.98 -38.19 -21.53
CA ALA A 408 40.87 -39.08 -22.68
C ALA A 408 41.68 -38.56 -23.87
N ALA A 409 41.56 -37.26 -24.17
CA ALA A 409 42.33 -36.57 -25.21
C ALA A 409 43.84 -36.70 -24.93
N TYR A 410 44.29 -36.38 -23.72
CA TYR A 410 45.68 -36.48 -23.31
C TYR A 410 46.27 -37.90 -23.46
N ILE A 411 45.51 -38.92 -23.08
CA ILE A 411 45.93 -40.33 -23.21
C ILE A 411 46.07 -40.71 -24.70
N ILE A 412 45.12 -40.31 -25.53
CA ILE A 412 45.08 -40.63 -26.96
C ILE A 412 46.17 -39.86 -27.73
N GLU A 413 46.43 -38.60 -27.40
CA GLU A 413 47.51 -37.79 -27.98
C GLU A 413 48.88 -38.46 -27.81
N ARG A 414 49.15 -38.98 -26.61
CA ARG A 414 50.44 -39.59 -26.28
C ARG A 414 50.60 -41.02 -26.75
N ASN A 415 49.50 -41.77 -26.88
CA ASN A 415 49.53 -43.09 -27.46
C ASN A 415 48.37 -43.30 -28.45
N PRO A 416 48.54 -42.85 -29.71
CA PRO A 416 47.51 -42.98 -30.74
C PRO A 416 47.11 -44.43 -31.05
N GLU A 417 47.95 -45.43 -30.73
CA GLU A 417 47.64 -46.86 -30.93
C GLU A 417 46.46 -47.34 -30.06
N LEU A 418 46.10 -46.59 -29.02
CA LEU A 418 44.94 -46.84 -28.17
C LEU A 418 43.61 -46.53 -28.89
N SER A 419 43.64 -45.92 -30.07
CA SER A 419 42.47 -45.61 -30.91
C SER A 419 41.93 -46.85 -31.62
N ASN A 420 41.64 -47.92 -30.87
CA ASN A 420 41.02 -49.14 -31.35
C ASN A 420 39.86 -49.55 -30.44
N ARG A 421 38.91 -50.31 -30.98
CA ARG A 421 37.64 -50.62 -30.29
C ARG A 421 37.83 -51.21 -28.88
N GLN A 422 38.76 -52.15 -28.72
CA GLN A 422 38.98 -52.80 -27.42
C GLN A 422 39.60 -51.84 -26.40
N LYS A 423 40.64 -51.10 -26.80
CA LYS A 423 41.31 -50.14 -25.91
C LYS A 423 40.46 -48.92 -25.58
N LEU A 424 39.62 -48.48 -26.51
CA LEU A 424 38.63 -47.44 -26.23
C LEU A 424 37.52 -47.94 -25.29
N GLN A 425 37.19 -49.24 -25.28
CA GLN A 425 36.28 -49.80 -24.27
C GLN A 425 36.95 -49.81 -22.89
N GLU A 426 38.21 -50.25 -22.79
CA GLU A 426 38.95 -50.22 -21.52
C GLU A 426 39.11 -48.78 -20.98
N LEU A 427 39.35 -47.81 -21.88
CA LEU A 427 39.38 -46.38 -21.53
C LEU A 427 38.00 -45.86 -21.11
N ALA A 428 36.93 -46.25 -21.80
CA ALA A 428 35.56 -45.87 -21.45
C ALA A 428 35.17 -46.40 -20.07
N ASP A 429 35.54 -47.65 -19.76
CA ASP A 429 35.30 -48.28 -18.46
C ASP A 429 36.09 -47.56 -17.35
N ALA A 430 37.37 -47.21 -17.59
CA ALA A 430 38.20 -46.46 -16.63
C ALA A 430 37.70 -45.03 -16.38
N LEU A 431 37.14 -44.38 -17.41
CA LEU A 431 36.53 -43.06 -17.33
C LEU A 431 35.07 -43.12 -16.83
N GLU A 432 34.49 -44.31 -16.66
CA GLU A 432 33.06 -44.50 -16.36
C GLU A 432 32.14 -43.73 -17.33
N VAL A 433 32.40 -43.83 -18.63
CA VAL A 433 31.60 -43.22 -19.70
C VAL A 433 31.07 -44.27 -20.65
N GLN A 434 29.97 -43.97 -21.34
CA GLN A 434 29.32 -44.95 -22.22
C GLN A 434 30.16 -45.19 -23.48
N SER A 435 30.68 -44.12 -24.08
CA SER A 435 31.38 -44.21 -25.34
C SER A 435 32.48 -43.16 -25.47
N VAL A 436 33.55 -43.53 -26.15
CA VAL A 436 34.64 -42.65 -26.57
C VAL A 436 34.68 -42.66 -28.09
N PHE A 437 34.73 -41.49 -28.70
CA PHE A 437 34.79 -41.26 -30.13
C PHE A 437 36.03 -40.43 -30.44
N VAL A 438 36.79 -40.81 -31.46
CA VAL A 438 38.00 -40.10 -31.89
C VAL A 438 37.78 -39.59 -33.30
N PHE A 439 38.02 -38.31 -33.52
CA PHE A 439 37.84 -37.63 -34.80
C PHE A 439 39.17 -37.06 -35.29
N ASP A 440 39.35 -37.00 -36.61
CA ASP A 440 40.48 -36.31 -37.23
C ASP A 440 40.19 -34.82 -37.47
N ALA A 441 41.21 -34.08 -37.91
CA ALA A 441 41.11 -32.65 -38.26
C ALA A 441 40.11 -32.34 -39.40
N ALA A 442 39.65 -33.35 -40.16
CA ALA A 442 38.62 -33.20 -41.18
C ALA A 442 37.20 -33.42 -40.61
N GLY A 443 37.06 -33.74 -39.32
CA GLY A 443 35.80 -34.05 -38.66
C GLY A 443 35.26 -35.44 -39.00
N THR A 444 36.12 -36.36 -39.43
CA THR A 444 35.77 -37.76 -39.69
C THR A 444 36.15 -38.63 -38.49
N MET A 445 35.23 -39.47 -38.04
CA MET A 445 35.46 -40.38 -36.93
C MET A 445 36.41 -41.51 -37.35
N THR A 446 37.52 -41.64 -36.64
CA THR A 446 38.58 -42.61 -36.91
C THR A 446 38.48 -43.86 -36.03
N ALA A 447 38.00 -43.73 -34.79
CA ALA A 447 37.85 -44.85 -33.86
C ALA A 447 36.74 -44.61 -32.83
N THR A 448 36.11 -45.69 -32.35
CA THR A 448 35.15 -45.67 -31.23
C THR A 448 34.91 -47.07 -30.66
N ASN A 449 34.49 -47.15 -29.40
CA ASN A 449 33.97 -48.36 -28.77
C ASN A 449 32.46 -48.59 -28.99
N SER A 450 31.72 -47.59 -29.48
CA SER A 450 30.26 -47.65 -29.66
C SER A 450 29.82 -48.46 -30.89
N SER A 451 28.51 -48.68 -31.08
CA SER A 451 27.95 -49.26 -32.31
C SER A 451 27.91 -48.28 -33.49
N TYR A 452 28.07 -46.98 -33.24
CA TYR A 452 28.07 -45.96 -34.29
C TYR A 452 29.44 -45.98 -34.97
N THR A 453 29.50 -46.37 -36.24
CA THR A 453 30.77 -46.43 -37.01
C THR A 453 30.61 -45.70 -38.33
N ASN A 454 31.69 -45.11 -38.85
CA ASN A 454 31.71 -44.33 -40.11
C ASN A 454 30.84 -43.05 -40.04
N PHE A 455 31.13 -42.19 -39.08
CA PHE A 455 30.44 -40.92 -38.86
C PHE A 455 31.34 -39.74 -39.25
N THR A 456 30.77 -38.69 -39.85
CA THR A 456 31.45 -37.43 -40.18
C THR A 456 30.55 -36.29 -39.75
N LEU A 457 31.12 -35.25 -39.13
CA LEU A 457 30.37 -34.10 -38.65
C LEU A 457 29.60 -33.41 -39.78
N SER A 458 28.30 -33.15 -39.56
CA SER A 458 27.42 -32.50 -40.51
C SER A 458 27.80 -31.04 -40.77
N GLU A 459 27.51 -30.55 -41.98
CA GLU A 459 27.65 -29.13 -42.34
C GLU A 459 26.34 -28.34 -42.16
N ASP A 460 25.24 -29.01 -41.84
CA ASP A 460 23.93 -28.40 -41.62
C ASP A 460 23.81 -27.85 -40.18
N PRO A 461 23.59 -26.54 -39.99
CA PRO A 461 23.41 -25.96 -38.64
C PRO A 461 22.22 -26.52 -37.84
N GLN A 462 21.29 -27.25 -38.47
CA GLN A 462 20.18 -27.90 -37.77
C GLN A 462 20.51 -29.31 -37.22
N ASP A 463 21.65 -29.88 -37.60
CA ASP A 463 22.09 -31.21 -37.18
C ASP A 463 22.82 -31.15 -35.83
N GLN A 464 22.55 -32.10 -34.94
CA GLN A 464 23.14 -32.15 -33.60
C GLN A 464 24.68 -32.14 -33.63
N SER A 465 25.31 -32.74 -34.64
CA SER A 465 26.77 -32.87 -34.73
C SER A 465 27.47 -31.60 -35.21
N TYR A 466 26.73 -30.63 -35.78
CA TYR A 466 27.30 -29.40 -36.34
C TYR A 466 28.09 -28.60 -35.29
N GLU A 467 27.61 -28.55 -34.05
CA GLU A 467 28.24 -27.76 -32.99
C GLU A 467 29.69 -28.18 -32.72
N PHE A 468 30.02 -29.46 -32.85
CA PHE A 468 31.38 -29.98 -32.62
C PHE A 468 32.38 -29.51 -33.67
N ARG A 469 31.94 -28.93 -34.80
CA ARG A 469 32.85 -28.28 -35.76
C ARG A 469 33.53 -27.04 -35.17
N LYS A 470 32.96 -26.43 -34.13
CA LYS A 470 33.60 -25.32 -33.40
C LYS A 470 34.96 -25.76 -32.84
N LEU A 471 35.12 -27.03 -32.45
CA LEU A 471 36.40 -27.58 -31.98
C LEU A 471 37.49 -27.52 -33.07
N LEU A 472 37.11 -27.86 -34.30
CA LEU A 472 38.00 -27.80 -35.47
C LEU A 472 38.33 -26.35 -35.91
N GLN A 473 37.64 -25.36 -35.34
CA GLN A 473 37.81 -23.94 -35.64
C GLN A 473 38.62 -23.21 -34.55
N GLY A 474 39.18 -23.92 -33.58
CA GLY A 474 40.03 -23.37 -32.53
C GLY A 474 39.35 -23.19 -31.17
N VAL A 475 38.19 -23.81 -30.94
CA VAL A 475 37.64 -23.97 -29.59
C VAL A 475 38.27 -25.22 -28.96
N GLU A 476 38.82 -25.12 -27.75
CA GLU A 476 39.55 -26.25 -27.12
C GLU A 476 38.62 -27.35 -26.60
N SER A 477 37.47 -26.97 -26.04
CA SER A 477 36.48 -27.93 -25.54
C SER A 477 35.04 -27.44 -25.74
N LEU A 478 34.10 -28.38 -25.80
CA LEU A 478 32.69 -28.13 -26.03
C LEU A 478 31.86 -29.14 -25.24
N VAL A 479 31.01 -28.64 -24.34
CA VAL A 479 29.97 -29.41 -23.66
C VAL A 479 28.66 -29.13 -24.37
N GLN A 480 28.03 -30.14 -24.97
CA GLN A 480 26.71 -30.01 -25.58
C GLN A 480 25.62 -30.17 -24.51
N GLU A 481 24.50 -29.46 -24.65
CA GLU A 481 23.33 -29.69 -23.79
C GLU A 481 22.73 -31.09 -24.02
N PRO A 482 22.24 -31.78 -22.96
CA PRO A 482 21.56 -33.06 -23.09
C PRO A 482 20.38 -32.97 -24.06
N GLN A 483 20.37 -33.83 -25.07
CA GLN A 483 19.31 -33.84 -26.09
C GLN A 483 19.09 -35.26 -26.62
N PRO A 484 17.90 -35.57 -27.16
CA PRO A 484 17.62 -36.90 -27.69
C PRO A 484 18.50 -37.17 -28.91
N ASP A 485 19.26 -38.26 -28.85
CA ASP A 485 20.11 -38.75 -29.93
C ASP A 485 19.26 -39.07 -31.17
N GLU A 486 19.61 -38.49 -32.32
CA GLU A 486 18.81 -38.61 -33.56
C GLU A 486 18.60 -40.05 -34.05
N ILE A 487 19.44 -40.99 -33.60
CA ILE A 487 19.39 -42.40 -34.02
C ILE A 487 18.63 -43.27 -33.01
N SER A 488 18.94 -43.15 -31.72
CA SER A 488 18.36 -43.98 -30.66
C SER A 488 17.13 -43.37 -30.00
N GLY A 489 16.96 -42.05 -30.07
CA GLY A 489 15.93 -41.28 -29.36
C GLY A 489 16.16 -41.18 -27.84
N GLU A 490 17.24 -41.76 -27.33
CA GLU A 490 17.63 -41.66 -25.92
C GLU A 490 18.28 -40.29 -25.66
N PHE A 491 18.01 -39.69 -24.51
CA PHE A 491 18.71 -38.48 -24.08
C PHE A 491 20.19 -38.78 -23.85
N ARG A 492 21.03 -38.06 -24.60
CA ARG A 492 22.48 -38.18 -24.51
C ARG A 492 23.11 -36.81 -24.43
N GLN A 493 24.24 -36.78 -23.74
CA GLN A 493 25.11 -35.63 -23.72
C GLN A 493 26.46 -36.01 -24.33
N TYR A 494 26.95 -35.14 -25.20
CA TYR A 494 28.26 -35.31 -25.83
C TYR A 494 29.20 -34.19 -25.40
N ILE A 495 30.43 -34.54 -25.05
CA ILE A 495 31.47 -33.58 -24.65
C ILE A 495 32.70 -33.82 -25.49
N GLY A 496 33.24 -32.78 -26.12
CA GLY A 496 34.40 -32.89 -27.01
C GLY A 496 35.56 -32.02 -26.56
N VAL A 497 36.78 -32.53 -26.71
CA VAL A 497 38.05 -31.85 -26.40
C VAL A 497 39.03 -32.07 -27.54
N THR A 498 39.68 -30.99 -28.00
CA THR A 498 40.65 -31.05 -29.10
C THR A 498 41.87 -31.89 -28.76
N THR A 499 42.43 -32.54 -29.78
CA THR A 499 43.70 -33.25 -29.68
C THR A 499 44.78 -32.56 -30.50
N HIS A 500 46.01 -32.56 -30.02
CA HIS A 500 47.16 -31.89 -30.62
C HIS A 500 48.33 -32.87 -30.79
N ASP A 501 49.22 -32.55 -31.73
CA ASP A 501 50.50 -33.26 -31.84
C ASP A 501 51.55 -32.71 -30.87
N GLY A 502 52.73 -33.33 -30.82
CA GLY A 502 53.85 -32.90 -29.97
C GLY A 502 54.41 -31.49 -30.28
N THR A 503 53.92 -30.80 -31.31
CA THR A 503 54.25 -29.41 -31.65
C THR A 503 53.14 -28.41 -31.30
N GLY A 504 51.99 -28.91 -30.81
CA GLY A 504 50.80 -28.14 -30.48
C GLY A 504 49.87 -27.88 -31.67
N GLU A 505 50.06 -28.56 -32.80
CA GLU A 505 49.17 -28.41 -33.96
C GLU A 505 47.94 -29.32 -33.80
N LEU A 506 46.75 -28.80 -34.14
CA LEU A 506 45.48 -29.53 -34.03
C LEU A 506 45.48 -30.78 -34.91
N THR A 507 45.28 -31.95 -34.31
CA THR A 507 45.19 -33.25 -35.00
C THR A 507 43.75 -33.75 -35.16
N GLY A 508 42.84 -33.27 -34.31
CA GLY A 508 41.46 -33.75 -34.24
C GLY A 508 40.81 -33.40 -32.90
N PHE A 509 39.90 -34.24 -32.44
CA PHE A 509 39.31 -34.15 -31.11
C PHE A 509 38.81 -35.51 -30.62
N VAL A 510 38.71 -35.66 -29.30
CA VAL A 510 38.04 -36.77 -28.64
C VAL A 510 36.69 -36.31 -28.15
N GLN A 511 35.65 -37.13 -28.35
CA GLN A 511 34.31 -36.88 -27.86
C GLN A 511 33.87 -38.02 -26.97
N LEU A 512 33.27 -37.70 -25.84
CA LEU A 512 32.66 -38.65 -24.91
C LEU A 512 31.15 -38.65 -25.09
N GLY A 513 30.55 -39.84 -25.14
CA GLY A 513 29.11 -40.05 -25.04
C GLY A 513 28.74 -40.45 -23.62
N ILE A 514 27.81 -39.71 -23.02
CA ILE A 514 27.38 -39.86 -21.64
C ILE A 514 25.87 -40.07 -21.62
N ARG A 515 25.40 -40.98 -20.76
CA ARG A 515 23.97 -41.14 -20.50
C ARG A 515 23.49 -40.01 -19.60
N SER A 516 22.38 -39.40 -19.96
CA SER A 516 21.80 -38.28 -19.19
C SER A 516 20.92 -38.75 -18.03
N ASP A 517 20.71 -40.06 -17.87
CA ASP A 517 19.86 -40.64 -16.82
C ASP A 517 20.35 -40.32 -15.41
N ARG A 518 21.67 -40.23 -15.22
CA ARG A 518 22.25 -39.84 -13.92
C ARG A 518 21.93 -38.38 -13.59
N LEU A 519 22.14 -37.45 -14.53
CA LEU A 519 21.77 -36.06 -14.36
C LEU A 519 20.25 -35.90 -14.17
N GLU A 520 19.44 -36.64 -14.95
CA GLU A 520 17.98 -36.65 -14.82
C GLU A 520 17.55 -37.14 -13.43
N SER A 521 18.16 -38.18 -12.89
CA SER A 521 17.90 -38.64 -11.52
C SER A 521 18.35 -37.64 -10.45
N MET A 522 19.46 -36.93 -10.67
CA MET A 522 19.94 -35.89 -9.74
C MET A 522 19.04 -34.66 -9.75
N LEU A 523 18.41 -34.35 -10.89
CA LEU A 523 17.49 -33.23 -11.03
C LEU A 523 16.05 -33.57 -10.61
N GLN A 524 15.69 -34.85 -10.44
CA GLN A 524 14.35 -35.25 -9.99
C GLN A 524 13.98 -34.68 -8.62
N SER A 525 14.92 -34.61 -7.68
CA SER A 525 14.70 -34.03 -6.35
C SER A 525 14.44 -32.52 -6.39
N VAL A 526 14.81 -31.86 -7.50
CA VAL A 526 14.69 -30.42 -7.70
C VAL A 526 13.41 -30.05 -8.46
N GLN A 527 12.71 -31.02 -9.04
CA GLN A 527 11.48 -30.76 -9.77
C GLN A 527 10.37 -30.28 -8.82
N ILE A 528 9.51 -29.40 -9.35
CA ILE A 528 8.46 -28.73 -8.58
C ILE A 528 7.48 -29.71 -7.92
N ASP A 529 7.31 -30.90 -8.50
CA ASP A 529 6.53 -31.97 -7.91
C ASP A 529 7.18 -32.49 -6.62
N HIS A 530 8.49 -32.72 -6.60
CA HIS A 530 9.20 -33.17 -5.40
C HIS A 530 9.23 -32.10 -4.29
N VAL A 531 9.40 -30.83 -4.67
CA VAL A 531 9.44 -29.71 -3.71
C VAL A 531 8.07 -29.48 -3.04
N LEU A 532 6.98 -29.70 -3.77
CA LEU A 532 5.63 -29.49 -3.25
C LEU A 532 4.98 -30.76 -2.70
N ASP A 533 5.53 -31.94 -3.00
CA ASP A 533 4.99 -33.20 -2.49
C ASP A 533 5.17 -33.31 -0.98
N GLY A 534 4.11 -33.73 -0.29
CA GLY A 534 4.11 -33.83 1.17
C GLY A 534 3.99 -32.50 1.92
N VAL A 535 3.99 -31.34 1.25
CA VAL A 535 3.74 -30.05 1.92
C VAL A 535 2.33 -30.02 2.50
N LYS A 536 2.23 -30.10 3.83
CA LYS A 536 0.97 -29.99 4.58
C LYS A 536 0.87 -28.63 5.23
N VAL A 537 -0.27 -27.97 5.03
CA VAL A 537 -0.55 -26.67 5.66
C VAL A 537 -1.75 -26.79 6.58
N GLY A 538 -1.50 -26.91 7.88
CA GLY A 538 -2.51 -27.30 8.86
C GLY A 538 -3.00 -28.74 8.66
N ALA A 539 -4.18 -29.08 9.19
CA ALA A 539 -4.67 -30.46 9.21
C ALA A 539 -5.01 -31.04 7.83
N ASP A 540 -5.51 -30.23 6.89
CA ASP A 540 -6.01 -30.68 5.57
C ASP A 540 -5.51 -29.81 4.39
N GLY A 541 -4.58 -28.87 4.61
CA GLY A 541 -4.10 -27.99 3.56
C GLY A 541 -2.92 -28.57 2.79
N PHE A 542 -2.74 -28.11 1.56
CA PHE A 542 -1.72 -28.56 0.61
C PHE A 542 -1.21 -27.40 -0.23
N ALA A 543 -0.02 -27.58 -0.81
CA ALA A 543 0.52 -26.66 -1.81
C ALA A 543 0.28 -27.17 -3.24
N PHE A 544 0.20 -26.26 -4.20
CA PHE A 544 0.13 -26.58 -5.62
C PHE A 544 0.73 -25.45 -6.48
N ALA A 545 1.12 -25.75 -7.71
CA ALA A 545 1.77 -24.80 -8.61
C ALA A 545 1.06 -24.71 -9.96
N ILE A 546 1.02 -23.49 -10.50
CA ILE A 546 0.49 -23.19 -11.84
C ILE A 546 1.61 -22.58 -12.69
N ASN A 547 1.87 -23.16 -13.86
CA ASN A 547 2.88 -22.66 -14.78
C ASN A 547 2.41 -21.33 -15.41
N LYS A 548 3.29 -20.33 -15.43
CA LYS A 548 2.99 -19.01 -16.04
C LYS A 548 2.90 -19.04 -17.55
N ALA A 549 3.69 -19.88 -18.20
CA ALA A 549 3.81 -19.89 -19.66
C ALA A 549 2.51 -20.32 -20.35
N ASP A 550 1.79 -21.28 -19.77
CA ASP A 550 0.58 -21.86 -20.37
C ASP A 550 -0.66 -21.87 -19.45
N GLY A 551 -0.52 -21.48 -18.19
CA GLY A 551 -1.59 -21.43 -17.19
C GLY A 551 -2.10 -22.80 -16.76
N THR A 552 -1.29 -23.86 -16.88
CA THR A 552 -1.64 -25.22 -16.48
C THR A 552 -1.13 -25.56 -15.08
N PHE A 553 -1.75 -26.54 -14.41
CA PHE A 553 -1.24 -27.06 -13.15
C PHE A 553 0.08 -27.79 -13.38
N ALA A 554 1.17 -27.22 -12.89
CA ALA A 554 2.50 -27.85 -12.88
C ALA A 554 2.54 -28.98 -11.85
N TYR A 555 1.96 -28.74 -10.67
CA TYR A 555 1.77 -29.75 -9.62
C TYR A 555 0.43 -29.55 -8.93
N TYR A 556 -0.21 -30.65 -8.55
CA TYR A 556 -1.40 -30.69 -7.71
C TYR A 556 -1.49 -32.08 -7.02
N PRO A 557 -1.92 -32.19 -5.75
CA PRO A 557 -1.91 -33.48 -5.04
C PRO A 557 -2.73 -34.59 -5.69
N ASP A 558 -3.81 -34.23 -6.40
CA ASP A 558 -4.52 -35.16 -7.30
C ASP A 558 -3.89 -35.13 -8.70
N ALA A 559 -3.20 -36.22 -9.05
CA ALA A 559 -2.54 -36.41 -10.34
C ALA A 559 -3.46 -36.19 -11.56
N ASN A 560 -4.78 -36.33 -11.41
CA ASN A 560 -5.73 -36.06 -12.50
C ASN A 560 -5.88 -34.58 -12.86
N THR A 561 -5.35 -33.67 -12.04
CA THR A 561 -5.45 -32.21 -12.24
C THR A 561 -4.22 -31.63 -12.91
N ILE A 562 -3.08 -32.30 -12.81
CA ILE A 562 -1.80 -31.92 -13.42
C ILE A 562 -1.96 -31.81 -14.96
N GLY A 563 -1.40 -30.74 -15.55
CA GLY A 563 -1.44 -30.45 -16.99
C GLY A 563 -2.77 -29.90 -17.52
N LYS A 564 -3.82 -29.79 -16.69
CA LYS A 564 -5.07 -29.10 -17.07
C LYS A 564 -4.91 -27.58 -16.90
N LYS A 565 -5.64 -26.80 -17.68
CA LYS A 565 -5.68 -25.34 -17.50
C LYS A 565 -6.39 -24.97 -16.21
N ALA A 566 -5.83 -24.00 -15.48
CA ALA A 566 -6.38 -23.47 -14.25
C ALA A 566 -7.83 -22.97 -14.43
N ALA A 567 -8.10 -22.29 -15.55
CA ALA A 567 -9.42 -21.80 -15.93
C ALA A 567 -10.49 -22.90 -16.02
N ASP A 568 -10.12 -24.06 -16.57
CA ASP A 568 -11.05 -25.19 -16.75
C ASP A 568 -11.38 -25.87 -15.41
N CYS A 569 -10.51 -25.71 -14.40
CA CYS A 569 -10.68 -26.28 -13.08
C CYS A 569 -11.36 -25.32 -12.08
N GLY A 570 -11.64 -24.07 -12.47
CA GLY A 570 -12.41 -23.10 -11.68
C GLY A 570 -11.66 -21.85 -11.19
N LEU A 571 -10.36 -21.72 -11.51
CA LEU A 571 -9.58 -20.52 -11.19
C LEU A 571 -9.78 -19.41 -12.24
N THR A 572 -9.79 -18.16 -11.82
CA THR A 572 -9.88 -17.00 -12.71
C THR A 572 -8.52 -16.31 -12.88
N GLU A 573 -8.28 -15.63 -14.00
CA GLU A 573 -7.01 -14.89 -14.22
C GLU A 573 -6.71 -13.87 -13.10
N ASP A 574 -7.72 -13.21 -12.52
CA ASP A 574 -7.53 -12.27 -11.39
C ASP A 574 -6.98 -12.91 -10.10
N GLN A 575 -7.02 -14.25 -10.01
CA GLN A 575 -6.47 -15.04 -8.90
C GLN A 575 -5.02 -15.47 -9.16
N LEU A 576 -4.53 -15.41 -10.41
CA LEU A 576 -3.16 -15.76 -10.80
C LEU A 576 -2.27 -14.52 -10.75
N ARG A 577 -1.97 -14.05 -9.54
CA ARG A 577 -1.13 -12.88 -9.33
C ARG A 577 -0.41 -12.94 -8.00
N ASP A 578 0.68 -12.21 -7.92
CA ASP A 578 1.43 -12.06 -6.68
C ASP A 578 0.58 -11.52 -5.51
N GLY A 579 0.82 -12.06 -4.31
CA GLY A 579 0.14 -11.69 -3.07
C GLY A 579 -1.37 -11.94 -3.07
N PHE A 580 -1.87 -12.87 -3.88
CA PHE A 580 -3.27 -13.26 -3.85
C PHE A 580 -3.59 -13.96 -2.51
N SER A 581 -4.70 -13.61 -1.87
CA SER A 581 -5.17 -14.30 -0.64
C SER A 581 -6.68 -14.18 -0.55
N ASP A 582 -7.39 -15.23 -0.97
CA ASP A 582 -8.85 -15.32 -0.91
C ASP A 582 -9.32 -16.77 -1.16
N TYR A 583 -10.64 -16.97 -1.18
CA TYR A 583 -11.23 -18.23 -1.59
C TYR A 583 -11.02 -18.50 -3.08
N ILE A 584 -10.54 -19.71 -3.37
CA ILE A 584 -10.45 -20.29 -4.71
C ILE A 584 -11.36 -21.51 -4.79
N THR A 585 -11.77 -21.87 -6.01
CA THR A 585 -12.50 -23.11 -6.25
C THR A 585 -11.76 -23.92 -7.27
N VAL A 586 -11.35 -25.14 -6.89
CA VAL A 586 -10.65 -26.07 -7.76
C VAL A 586 -11.45 -27.37 -7.79
N ASN A 587 -11.82 -27.83 -8.99
CA ASN A 587 -12.62 -29.04 -9.22
C ASN A 587 -13.95 -29.09 -8.42
N GLY A 588 -14.54 -27.93 -8.13
CA GLY A 588 -15.81 -27.82 -7.40
C GLY A 588 -15.69 -27.81 -5.87
N THR A 589 -14.47 -27.92 -5.32
CA THR A 589 -14.20 -27.74 -3.89
C THR A 589 -13.62 -26.35 -3.64
N THR A 590 -14.14 -25.66 -2.64
CA THR A 590 -13.68 -24.31 -2.27
C THR A 590 -12.61 -24.40 -1.19
N TYR A 591 -11.50 -23.71 -1.41
CA TYR A 591 -10.38 -23.60 -0.49
C TYR A 591 -10.10 -22.13 -0.20
N TYR A 592 -9.60 -21.82 0.99
CA TYR A 592 -8.98 -20.52 1.23
C TYR A 592 -7.49 -20.66 0.89
N ALA A 593 -6.98 -19.83 -0.03
CA ALA A 593 -5.62 -19.97 -0.51
C ALA A 593 -4.88 -18.64 -0.57
N SER A 594 -3.57 -18.70 -0.31
CA SER A 594 -2.63 -17.64 -0.64
C SER A 594 -1.76 -18.05 -1.82
N ALA A 595 -1.34 -17.08 -2.61
CA ALA A 595 -0.45 -17.28 -3.73
C ALA A 595 0.68 -16.25 -3.76
N ILE A 596 1.82 -16.71 -4.25
CA ILE A 596 2.98 -15.89 -4.57
C ILE A 596 3.45 -16.18 -5.98
N GLU A 597 4.06 -15.17 -6.59
CA GLU A 597 4.63 -15.26 -7.92
C GLU A 597 6.14 -15.54 -7.85
N THR A 598 6.60 -16.67 -8.40
CA THR A 598 8.04 -16.98 -8.59
C THR A 598 8.47 -16.64 -10.01
N ALA A 599 9.65 -17.04 -10.49
CA ALA A 599 10.04 -16.81 -11.88
C ALA A 599 9.07 -17.49 -12.87
N ASP A 600 8.84 -18.79 -12.70
CA ASP A 600 8.12 -19.64 -13.65
C ASP A 600 6.72 -20.08 -13.20
N TYR A 601 6.40 -19.95 -11.90
CA TYR A 601 5.17 -20.48 -11.33
C TYR A 601 4.38 -19.44 -10.53
N TYR A 602 3.08 -19.66 -10.42
CA TYR A 602 2.26 -19.17 -9.32
C TYR A 602 2.12 -20.30 -8.31
N ILE A 603 2.69 -20.12 -7.13
CA ILE A 603 2.64 -21.11 -6.05
C ILE A 603 1.48 -20.77 -5.14
N PHE A 604 0.65 -21.77 -4.86
CA PHE A 604 -0.51 -21.64 -3.98
C PHE A 604 -0.36 -22.54 -2.78
N VAL A 605 -0.76 -22.02 -1.63
CA VAL A 605 -1.01 -22.78 -0.41
C VAL A 605 -2.50 -22.69 -0.11
N ALA A 606 -3.17 -23.83 -0.05
CA ALA A 606 -4.62 -23.92 0.11
C ALA A 606 -5.01 -24.73 1.35
N GLY A 607 -6.03 -24.27 2.07
CA GLY A 607 -6.57 -24.93 3.26
C GLY A 607 -8.09 -25.07 3.19
N SER A 608 -8.60 -26.13 3.81
CA SER A 608 -10.03 -26.47 3.79
C SER A 608 -10.89 -25.47 4.59
N GLU A 609 -12.12 -25.22 4.14
CA GLU A 609 -13.08 -24.36 4.84
C GLU A 609 -13.54 -24.96 6.19
N GLY A 610 -13.44 -26.29 6.34
CA GLY A 610 -13.85 -27.02 7.54
C GLY A 610 -13.04 -26.64 8.78
N ALA A 611 -11.72 -26.51 8.62
CA ALA A 611 -10.82 -26.08 9.69
C ALA A 611 -11.14 -24.65 10.17
N LEU A 612 -11.49 -23.73 9.25
CA LEU A 612 -11.90 -22.34 9.58
C LEU A 612 -13.19 -22.25 10.40
N MET A 613 -14.15 -23.13 10.12
CA MET A 613 -15.50 -23.07 10.69
C MET A 613 -15.60 -23.75 12.07
N GLY A 614 -14.76 -24.76 12.35
CA GLY A 614 -14.83 -25.60 13.55
C GLY A 614 -14.72 -24.83 14.87
N ASP A 615 -13.82 -23.86 14.90
CA ASP A 615 -13.41 -23.17 16.13
C ASP A 615 -14.20 -21.88 16.42
N ARG A 616 -14.75 -21.26 15.37
CA ARG A 616 -15.55 -20.03 15.42
C ARG A 616 -16.91 -20.22 16.07
N ILE A 617 -17.65 -21.27 15.66
CA ILE A 617 -19.05 -21.45 16.04
C ILE A 617 -19.21 -21.64 17.57
N PRO A 618 -18.42 -22.52 18.24
CA PRO A 618 -18.48 -22.69 19.69
C PRO A 618 -18.20 -21.39 20.45
N MET A 619 -17.24 -20.60 19.98
CA MET A 619 -16.86 -19.32 20.56
C MET A 619 -17.97 -18.25 20.45
N THR A 620 -18.60 -18.13 19.28
CA THR A 620 -19.73 -17.20 19.09
C THR A 620 -20.92 -17.63 19.94
N LEU A 621 -21.25 -18.92 19.96
CA LEU A 621 -22.37 -19.46 20.73
C LEU A 621 -22.16 -19.27 22.24
N THR A 622 -20.95 -19.50 22.74
CA THR A 622 -20.64 -19.32 24.17
C THR A 622 -20.69 -17.84 24.57
N THR A 623 -20.11 -16.96 23.76
CA THR A 623 -20.19 -15.50 23.97
C THR A 623 -21.65 -15.02 23.96
N GLY A 624 -22.44 -15.51 23.01
CA GLY A 624 -23.87 -15.27 22.93
C GLY A 624 -24.61 -15.77 24.18
N ALA A 625 -24.37 -17.01 24.61
CA ALA A 625 -25.02 -17.58 25.78
C ALA A 625 -24.73 -16.77 27.05
N ILE A 626 -23.47 -16.39 27.29
CA ILE A 626 -23.09 -15.54 28.42
C ILE A 626 -23.78 -14.18 28.31
N ALA A 627 -23.76 -13.54 27.14
CA ALA A 627 -24.40 -12.25 26.94
C ALA A 627 -25.91 -12.31 27.18
N PHE A 628 -26.57 -13.38 26.74
CA PHE A 628 -28.00 -13.62 26.95
C PHE A 628 -28.33 -13.74 28.44
N VAL A 629 -27.57 -14.56 29.18
CA VAL A 629 -27.76 -14.74 30.63
C VAL A 629 -27.57 -13.41 31.36
N CYS A 630 -26.48 -12.70 31.09
CA CYS A 630 -26.19 -11.41 31.71
C CYS A 630 -27.29 -10.36 31.43
N LEU A 631 -27.73 -10.23 30.17
CA LEU A 631 -28.79 -9.29 29.79
C LEU A 631 -30.15 -9.69 30.36
N ALA A 632 -30.45 -10.98 30.48
CA ALA A 632 -31.68 -11.47 31.10
C ALA A 632 -31.72 -11.18 32.60
N VAL A 633 -30.59 -11.31 33.31
CA VAL A 633 -30.48 -10.95 34.73
C VAL A 633 -30.68 -9.44 34.93
N ILE A 634 -30.03 -8.61 34.11
CA ILE A 634 -30.19 -7.15 34.14
C ILE A 634 -31.65 -6.75 33.84
N PHE A 635 -32.26 -7.37 32.82
CA PHE A 635 -33.67 -7.17 32.47
C PHE A 635 -34.61 -7.53 33.62
N GLY A 636 -34.38 -8.67 34.27
CA GLY A 636 -35.15 -9.10 35.44
C GLY A 636 -35.09 -8.06 36.57
N LEU A 637 -33.90 -7.55 36.89
CA LEU A 637 -33.71 -6.53 37.92
C LEU A 637 -34.40 -5.20 37.58
N MET A 638 -34.53 -4.85 36.29
CA MET A 638 -35.27 -3.66 35.85
C MET A 638 -36.78 -3.81 35.98
N VAL A 639 -37.33 -4.97 35.62
CA VAL A 639 -38.78 -5.15 35.39
C VAL A 639 -39.55 -5.52 36.66
N TRP A 640 -38.89 -6.17 37.63
CA TRP A 640 -39.54 -6.58 38.87
C TRP A 640 -39.61 -5.46 39.92
N ASP A 641 -40.82 -5.21 40.42
CA ASP A 641 -41.05 -4.28 41.53
C ASP A 641 -41.79 -4.89 42.72
N THR A 642 -41.51 -4.36 43.91
CA THR A 642 -42.17 -4.73 45.18
C THR A 642 -43.29 -3.74 45.48
N ALA A 643 -44.55 -4.19 45.34
CA ALA A 643 -45.72 -3.33 45.55
C ALA A 643 -45.86 -2.84 47.01
N GLN A 644 -46.29 -1.58 47.17
CA GLN A 644 -47.00 -1.11 48.37
C GLN A 644 -48.48 -1.48 48.24
N THR A 645 -49.06 -2.08 49.28
CA THR A 645 -50.50 -2.29 49.43
C THR A 645 -51.15 -1.00 49.97
N GLY A 646 -51.77 -0.23 49.08
CA GLY A 646 -52.84 0.71 49.41
C GLY A 646 -54.08 0.33 48.58
N ALA A 647 -55.20 0.13 49.25
CA ALA A 647 -56.39 -0.60 48.79
C ALA A 647 -57.13 -0.02 47.56
N ALA A 648 -57.93 -0.87 46.92
CA ALA A 648 -59.06 -0.50 46.05
C ALA A 648 -60.28 -1.39 46.44
N PRO A 649 -61.55 -1.06 46.14
CA PRO A 649 -62.07 -0.03 45.23
C PRO A 649 -63.33 0.76 45.73
N GLU A 650 -63.78 1.71 44.90
CA GLU A 650 -65.18 2.18 44.66
C GLU A 650 -65.53 3.67 44.84
N ALA A 651 -66.36 4.13 43.89
CA ALA A 651 -67.14 5.36 43.81
C ALA A 651 -66.44 6.68 43.39
N ALA A 652 -66.22 6.83 42.08
CA ALA A 652 -66.44 8.12 41.38
C ALA A 652 -66.60 7.89 39.87
N ARG A 653 -67.80 7.48 39.45
CA ARG A 653 -68.25 7.76 38.09
C ARG A 653 -68.57 9.26 38.01
N ALA A 654 -68.20 9.83 36.86
CA ALA A 654 -68.62 11.10 36.30
C ALA A 654 -67.69 12.32 36.54
N ARG A 655 -67.23 12.83 35.38
CA ARG A 655 -66.74 14.18 35.07
C ARG A 655 -65.29 14.50 35.44
N GLY A 656 -64.51 14.79 34.39
CA GLY A 656 -63.46 15.81 34.46
C GLY A 656 -62.10 15.42 33.89
N GLY A 657 -61.88 15.77 32.63
CA GLY A 657 -60.64 16.40 32.15
C GLY A 657 -59.34 15.61 32.22
N GLU A 658 -58.96 14.97 31.11
CA GLU A 658 -57.55 14.81 30.75
C GLU A 658 -56.92 16.20 30.58
N SER A 659 -56.19 16.68 31.60
CA SER A 659 -55.33 17.85 31.47
C SER A 659 -54.02 17.47 30.78
N ARG A 660 -54.07 17.22 29.47
CA ARG A 660 -52.93 17.49 28.56
C ARG A 660 -52.77 19.00 28.55
N ARG A 661 -51.67 19.54 29.09
CA ARG A 661 -51.36 20.98 28.97
C ARG A 661 -51.21 21.34 27.48
N MET A 662 -52.29 21.83 26.89
CA MET A 662 -52.33 22.46 25.58
C MET A 662 -52.04 23.94 25.74
N ILE A 663 -51.16 24.50 24.90
CA ILE A 663 -50.88 25.94 24.86
C ILE A 663 -51.64 26.51 23.66
N GLU A 664 -52.54 27.45 23.92
CA GLU A 664 -53.32 28.16 22.92
C GLU A 664 -52.53 29.41 22.48
N VAL A 665 -52.19 29.53 21.20
CA VAL A 665 -51.55 30.73 20.65
C VAL A 665 -52.46 31.31 19.58
N SER A 666 -52.81 32.59 19.73
CA SER A 666 -53.65 33.36 18.82
C SER A 666 -52.77 34.16 17.86
N VAL A 667 -52.97 34.00 16.55
CA VAL A 667 -52.44 34.90 15.51
C VAL A 667 -53.56 35.17 14.52
N ASP A 668 -53.87 36.45 14.29
CA ASP A 668 -54.85 36.97 13.31
C ASP A 668 -56.18 36.19 13.21
N ASP A 669 -56.92 36.20 14.33
CA ASP A 669 -58.34 35.88 14.42
C ASP A 669 -58.79 34.49 13.91
N ARG A 670 -57.84 33.54 13.75
CA ARG A 670 -58.14 32.13 13.50
C ARG A 670 -57.54 31.24 14.58
N ARG A 671 -58.40 30.49 15.27
CA ARG A 671 -58.00 29.48 16.27
C ARG A 671 -57.77 28.14 15.59
N VAL A 672 -56.55 27.63 15.63
CA VAL A 672 -56.23 26.27 15.15
C VAL A 672 -55.67 25.45 16.31
N ARG A 673 -56.27 24.27 16.53
CA ARG A 673 -55.79 23.25 17.47
C ARG A 673 -54.88 22.28 16.73
N THR A 674 -53.67 22.07 17.21
CA THR A 674 -52.75 21.05 16.65
C THR A 674 -52.23 20.12 17.74
N GLU A 675 -52.20 18.82 17.42
CA GLU A 675 -51.41 17.83 18.16
C GLU A 675 -49.92 18.18 18.03
N SER A 676 -49.20 18.02 19.15
CA SER A 676 -47.77 17.71 19.20
C SER A 676 -46.91 18.31 18.08
N ALA A 677 -46.32 19.47 18.35
CA ALA A 677 -45.24 20.04 17.58
C ALA A 677 -43.99 19.12 17.59
N ALA A 678 -44.04 18.02 16.83
CA ALA A 678 -42.93 17.11 16.60
C ALA A 678 -41.89 17.68 15.61
N THR A 679 -42.09 18.89 15.09
CA THR A 679 -41.27 19.47 14.02
C THR A 679 -40.52 20.75 14.39
N ARG A 680 -40.47 21.17 15.67
CA ARG A 680 -39.90 22.50 16.00
C ARG A 680 -38.58 22.56 16.79
N TRP A 681 -37.96 21.47 17.21
CA TRP A 681 -36.85 21.58 18.19
C TRP A 681 -35.67 20.62 17.97
N LEU A 682 -35.13 20.58 16.74
CA LEU A 682 -33.89 19.86 16.44
C LEU A 682 -32.60 20.67 16.67
N SER A 683 -32.66 21.89 17.22
CA SER A 683 -31.48 22.77 17.34
C SER A 683 -31.33 23.57 18.64
N ARG A 684 -31.98 23.17 19.74
CA ARG A 684 -31.67 23.73 21.07
C ARG A 684 -31.25 22.62 22.01
N SER A 685 -30.03 22.71 22.54
CA SER A 685 -29.53 21.83 23.60
C SER A 685 -30.43 21.99 24.83
N LEU A 686 -31.30 21.01 25.09
CA LEU A 686 -32.06 20.92 26.33
C LEU A 686 -31.09 20.77 27.51
N HIS A 687 -31.40 21.37 28.65
CA HIS A 687 -30.62 21.17 29.87
C HIS A 687 -30.78 19.70 30.31
N TRP A 688 -29.73 19.07 30.86
CA TRP A 688 -29.71 17.64 31.17
C TRP A 688 -30.92 17.16 31.97
N ASP A 689 -31.45 17.98 32.88
CA ASP A 689 -32.60 17.64 33.72
C ASP A 689 -33.93 17.58 32.96
N GLU A 690 -34.04 18.24 31.81
CA GLU A 690 -35.25 18.31 30.96
C GLU A 690 -35.29 17.20 29.89
N MET A 691 -34.19 16.47 29.69
CA MET A 691 -34.11 15.40 28.70
C MET A 691 -34.84 14.13 29.18
N THR A 692 -35.58 13.51 28.26
CA THR A 692 -36.19 12.19 28.46
C THR A 692 -35.11 11.11 28.69
N PRO A 693 -35.42 10.00 29.39
CA PRO A 693 -34.49 8.89 29.56
C PRO A 693 -33.89 8.39 28.24
N GLU A 694 -34.68 8.36 27.16
CA GLU A 694 -34.24 7.95 25.83
C GLU A 694 -33.22 8.94 25.22
N GLN A 695 -33.44 10.25 25.38
CA GLN A 695 -32.49 11.28 24.91
C GLN A 695 -31.20 11.29 25.71
N LYS A 696 -31.27 11.05 27.03
CA LYS A 696 -30.09 10.89 27.90
C LYS A 696 -29.26 9.68 27.48
N LEU A 697 -29.92 8.55 27.24
CA LEU A 697 -29.27 7.35 26.72
C LEU A 697 -28.61 7.61 25.35
N GLY A 698 -29.31 8.27 24.42
CA GLY A 698 -28.78 8.60 23.11
C GLY A 698 -27.56 9.53 23.15
N PHE A 699 -27.51 10.48 24.10
CA PHE A 699 -26.33 11.31 24.33
C PHE A 699 -25.15 10.48 24.85
N VAL A 700 -25.38 9.62 25.85
CA VAL A 700 -24.33 8.76 26.42
C VAL A 700 -23.80 7.76 25.39
N LEU A 701 -24.68 7.16 24.58
CA LEU A 701 -24.27 6.24 23.51
C LEU A 701 -23.38 6.96 22.48
N LYS A 702 -23.69 8.21 22.11
CA LYS A 702 -22.81 9.02 21.24
C LYS A 702 -21.44 9.28 21.87
N CYS A 703 -21.38 9.49 23.19
CA CYS A 703 -20.10 9.63 23.89
C CYS A 703 -19.28 8.33 23.84
N PHE A 704 -19.91 7.17 24.05
CA PHE A 704 -19.23 5.87 23.94
C PHE A 704 -18.73 5.59 22.53
N VAL A 705 -19.56 5.83 21.51
CA VAL A 705 -19.15 5.69 20.09
C VAL A 705 -18.02 6.65 19.75
N GLY A 706 -18.10 7.90 20.21
CA GLY A 706 -17.03 8.89 20.01
C GLY A 706 -15.73 8.50 20.70
N LEU A 707 -15.78 7.97 21.93
CA LEU A 707 -14.61 7.48 22.65
C LEU A 707 -14.00 6.25 21.96
N GLY A 708 -14.84 5.30 21.51
CA GLY A 708 -14.41 4.17 20.72
C GLY A 708 -13.73 4.60 19.41
N ALA A 709 -14.31 5.54 18.68
CA ALA A 709 -13.71 6.07 17.45
C ALA A 709 -12.34 6.74 17.71
N ILE A 710 -12.17 7.44 18.84
CA ILE A 710 -10.88 8.03 19.25
C ILE A 710 -9.86 6.94 19.57
N LEU A 711 -10.24 5.89 20.30
CA LEU A 711 -9.34 4.77 20.59
C LEU A 711 -8.88 4.08 19.31
N VAL A 712 -9.81 3.80 18.39
CA VAL A 712 -9.47 3.25 17.06
C VAL A 712 -8.56 4.20 16.29
N ALA A 713 -8.83 5.50 16.32
CA ALA A 713 -7.98 6.48 15.64
C ALA A 713 -6.55 6.52 16.19
N ILE A 714 -6.39 6.44 17.51
CA ILE A 714 -5.08 6.35 18.17
C ILE A 714 -4.37 5.05 17.75
N ALA A 715 -5.09 3.92 17.75
CA ALA A 715 -4.54 2.63 17.32
C ALA A 715 -4.05 2.65 15.87
N VAL A 716 -4.80 3.27 14.95
CA VAL A 716 -4.42 3.37 13.53
C VAL A 716 -3.26 4.33 13.32
N ILE A 717 -3.28 5.51 13.95
CA ILE A 717 -2.22 6.51 13.80
C ILE A 717 -0.91 6.01 14.42
N GLY A 718 -0.99 5.29 15.53
CA GLY A 718 0.15 4.68 16.21
C GLY A 718 0.46 3.26 15.76
N LYS A 719 0.04 2.83 14.56
CA LYS A 719 0.11 1.42 14.15
C LYS A 719 1.49 0.79 14.35
N ASP A 720 2.56 1.51 13.99
CA ASP A 720 3.94 0.99 14.05
C ASP A 720 4.52 0.94 15.47
N ALA A 721 3.90 1.67 16.42
CA ALA A 721 4.31 1.68 17.82
C ALA A 721 3.44 0.77 18.71
N ILE A 722 2.23 0.45 18.25
CA ILE A 722 1.21 -0.30 19.01
C ILE A 722 1.15 -1.76 18.54
N PHE A 723 1.38 -2.00 17.25
CA PHE A 723 1.26 -3.31 16.63
C PHE A 723 2.62 -3.76 16.08
N GLU A 724 3.06 -4.94 16.49
CA GLU A 724 4.23 -5.59 15.91
C GLU A 724 3.94 -6.02 14.46
N PRO A 725 4.98 -6.11 13.59
CA PRO A 725 4.86 -6.72 12.26
C PRO A 725 4.29 -8.14 12.38
N GLY A 726 3.34 -8.51 11.52
CA GLY A 726 2.69 -9.83 11.56
C GLY A 726 1.41 -9.92 12.38
N THR A 727 1.00 -8.86 13.08
CA THR A 727 -0.32 -8.82 13.76
C THR A 727 -1.48 -8.58 12.78
N LEU A 728 -2.67 -9.09 13.13
CA LEU A 728 -3.91 -8.93 12.34
C LEU A 728 -4.21 -7.49 11.93
N PHE A 729 -4.05 -6.53 12.85
CA PHE A 729 -4.33 -5.12 12.55
C PHE A 729 -3.26 -4.47 11.69
N ALA A 730 -1.99 -4.88 11.82
CA ALA A 730 -0.92 -4.46 10.94
C ALA A 730 -1.17 -4.97 9.51
N TYR A 731 -1.60 -6.23 9.36
CA TYR A 731 -1.98 -6.80 8.06
C TYR A 731 -3.16 -6.06 7.40
N ILE A 732 -4.25 -5.84 8.15
CA ILE A 732 -5.44 -5.12 7.64
C ILE A 732 -5.09 -3.68 7.24
N LEU A 733 -4.28 -2.97 8.04
CA LEU A 733 -3.87 -1.59 7.76
C LEU A 733 -2.79 -1.49 6.69
N GLY A 734 -1.98 -2.53 6.51
CA GLY A 734 -0.93 -2.61 5.50
C GLY A 734 -1.48 -2.72 4.07
N GLY A 735 -2.68 -3.28 3.90
CA GLY A 735 -3.33 -3.40 2.59
C GLY A 735 -2.81 -4.55 1.73
N GLY A 736 -2.07 -5.50 2.32
CA GLY A 736 -1.57 -6.71 1.65
C GLY A 736 -2.63 -7.80 1.44
N TRP A 737 -3.89 -7.40 1.26
CA TRP A 737 -5.04 -8.29 1.03
C TRP A 737 -5.76 -7.89 -0.26
N ALA A 738 -6.49 -8.83 -0.86
CA ALA A 738 -7.19 -8.61 -2.12
C ALA A 738 -8.26 -7.51 -2.00
N HIS A 739 -8.14 -6.46 -2.82
CA HIS A 739 -9.14 -5.39 -2.89
C HIS A 739 -10.43 -5.96 -3.52
N GLY A 740 -11.54 -5.86 -2.81
CA GLY A 740 -12.77 -6.58 -3.14
C GLY A 740 -13.80 -6.53 -2.00
N LEU A 741 -14.93 -7.23 -2.15
CA LEU A 741 -15.97 -7.30 -1.11
C LEU A 741 -15.59 -8.28 0.01
N ASN A 742 -14.49 -7.99 0.70
CA ASN A 742 -13.90 -8.87 1.71
C ASN A 742 -14.01 -8.28 3.12
N ILE A 743 -13.93 -9.14 4.13
CA ILE A 743 -14.05 -8.72 5.53
C ILE A 743 -12.90 -7.77 5.95
N PHE A 744 -11.72 -7.92 5.35
CA PHE A 744 -10.58 -7.03 5.53
C PHE A 744 -10.88 -5.62 5.00
N ALA A 745 -11.48 -5.52 3.80
CA ALA A 745 -11.88 -4.25 3.19
C ALA A 745 -12.90 -3.48 4.04
N ILE A 746 -13.89 -4.18 4.57
CA ILE A 746 -14.90 -3.60 5.46
C ILE A 746 -14.25 -3.11 6.74
N THR A 747 -13.36 -3.90 7.35
CA THR A 747 -12.68 -3.53 8.60
C THR A 747 -11.75 -2.34 8.42
N ALA A 748 -10.91 -2.36 7.39
CA ALA A 748 -10.05 -1.23 7.05
C ALA A 748 -10.86 0.04 6.79
N SER A 749 -11.95 -0.06 6.02
CA SER A 749 -12.87 1.06 5.76
C SER A 749 -13.47 1.63 7.04
N ILE A 750 -13.90 0.79 7.98
CA ILE A 750 -14.43 1.22 9.29
C ILE A 750 -13.34 1.92 10.11
N MET A 751 -12.12 1.38 10.14
CA MET A 751 -11.00 1.95 10.90
C MET A 751 -10.58 3.32 10.35
N PHE A 752 -10.38 3.44 9.04
CA PHE A 752 -10.10 4.72 8.39
C PHE A 752 -11.25 5.72 8.54
N ALA A 753 -12.51 5.27 8.50
CA ALA A 753 -13.66 6.13 8.78
C ALA A 753 -13.62 6.67 10.21
N CYS A 754 -13.23 5.86 11.19
CA CYS A 754 -13.08 6.30 12.58
C CYS A 754 -11.98 7.37 12.71
N VAL A 755 -10.82 7.16 12.07
CA VAL A 755 -9.73 8.15 12.01
C VAL A 755 -10.23 9.46 11.38
N LEU A 756 -10.85 9.38 10.22
CA LEU A 756 -11.28 10.58 9.52
C LEU A 756 -12.37 11.34 10.30
N LEU A 757 -13.35 10.63 10.87
CA LEU A 757 -14.41 11.24 11.67
C LEU A 757 -13.84 11.94 12.92
N THR A 758 -12.83 11.36 13.57
CA THR A 758 -12.18 11.96 14.74
C THR A 758 -11.38 13.20 14.35
N VAL A 759 -10.56 13.13 13.30
CA VAL A 759 -9.80 14.27 12.75
C VAL A 759 -10.75 15.40 12.35
N VAL A 760 -11.81 15.10 11.61
CA VAL A 760 -12.83 16.09 11.21
C VAL A 760 -13.47 16.71 12.46
N THR A 761 -13.82 15.92 13.47
CA THR A 761 -14.41 16.45 14.72
C THR A 761 -13.44 17.36 15.48
N ILE A 762 -12.15 17.02 15.51
CA ILE A 762 -11.09 17.85 16.11
C ILE A 762 -10.98 19.17 15.34
N VAL A 763 -10.85 19.11 14.02
CA VAL A 763 -10.77 20.29 13.14
C VAL A 763 -12.00 21.18 13.33
N GLN A 764 -13.20 20.61 13.39
CA GLN A 764 -14.44 21.36 13.64
C GLN A 764 -14.46 22.02 15.02
N LYS A 765 -14.00 21.33 16.06
CA LYS A 765 -13.87 21.91 17.41
C LYS A 765 -12.88 23.07 17.41
N VAL A 766 -11.71 22.90 16.80
CA VAL A 766 -10.68 23.96 16.67
C VAL A 766 -11.25 25.16 15.91
N LEU A 767 -11.87 24.95 14.76
CA LEU A 767 -12.55 25.99 13.97
C LEU A 767 -13.65 26.70 14.78
N SER A 768 -14.40 25.96 15.60
CA SER A 768 -15.44 26.54 16.46
C SER A 768 -14.88 27.37 17.62
N LEU A 769 -13.70 27.01 18.13
CA LEU A 769 -13.00 27.78 19.17
C LEU A 769 -12.45 29.08 18.59
N VAL A 770 -11.79 29.00 17.42
CA VAL A 770 -11.32 30.16 16.67
C VAL A 770 -12.50 31.09 16.33
N GLY A 771 -13.61 30.52 15.86
CA GLY A 771 -14.83 31.27 15.54
C GLY A 771 -15.50 31.98 16.74
N ARG A 772 -15.20 31.60 17.99
CA ARG A 772 -15.65 32.33 19.19
C ARG A 772 -14.81 33.57 19.49
N VAL A 773 -13.57 33.62 19.00
CA VAL A 773 -12.65 34.75 19.16
C VAL A 773 -12.88 35.79 18.06
N LEU A 774 -13.45 35.39 16.93
CA LEU A 774 -13.81 36.26 15.80
C LEU A 774 -15.20 36.88 15.95
N ASP A 775 -15.42 38.00 15.26
CA ASP A 775 -16.72 38.67 15.12
C ASP A 775 -17.79 37.77 14.46
N ALA A 776 -19.06 38.20 14.50
CA ALA A 776 -20.21 37.48 13.93
C ALA A 776 -20.02 37.02 12.47
N ARG A 777 -19.23 37.77 11.68
CA ARG A 777 -18.84 37.39 10.31
C ARG A 777 -17.86 36.21 10.29
N GLY A 778 -16.86 36.21 11.17
CA GLY A 778 -15.89 35.11 11.28
C GLY A 778 -16.52 33.81 11.76
N LEU A 779 -17.50 33.85 12.67
CA LEU A 779 -18.26 32.67 13.06
C LEU A 779 -18.99 32.01 11.87
N THR A 780 -19.54 32.83 10.98
CA THR A 780 -20.25 32.36 9.78
C THR A 780 -19.26 31.72 8.79
N ILE A 781 -18.09 32.33 8.60
CA ILE A 781 -17.01 31.78 7.76
C ILE A 781 -16.50 30.44 8.33
N CYS A 782 -16.20 30.37 9.64
CA CYS A 782 -15.76 29.13 10.28
C CYS A 782 -16.78 27.99 10.12
N ARG A 783 -18.09 28.29 10.18
CA ARG A 783 -19.15 27.30 9.93
C ARG A 783 -19.19 26.83 8.48
N LEU A 784 -18.99 27.73 7.52
CA LEU A 784 -18.94 27.38 6.10
C LEU A 784 -17.72 26.51 5.80
N VAL A 785 -16.53 26.90 6.27
CA VAL A 785 -15.28 26.12 6.12
C VAL A 785 -15.42 24.75 6.78
N SER A 786 -15.97 24.70 7.99
CA SER A 786 -16.27 23.45 8.71
C SER A 786 -17.21 22.54 7.93
N SER A 787 -18.18 23.11 7.20
CA SER A 787 -19.13 22.33 6.38
C SER A 787 -18.44 21.78 5.14
N VAL A 788 -17.64 22.59 4.46
CA VAL A 788 -16.84 22.16 3.30
C VAL A 788 -15.87 21.04 3.68
N ALA A 789 -15.13 21.20 4.78
CA ALA A 789 -14.22 20.15 5.27
C ALA A 789 -14.97 18.86 5.61
N LYS A 790 -16.15 18.95 6.23
CA LYS A 790 -16.99 17.79 6.55
C LYS A 790 -17.46 17.04 5.30
N TYR A 791 -18.03 17.75 4.33
CA TYR A 791 -18.54 17.10 3.13
C TYR A 791 -17.41 16.61 2.22
N GLY A 792 -16.31 17.39 2.10
CA GLY A 792 -15.13 16.99 1.34
C GLY A 792 -14.48 15.72 1.90
N SER A 793 -14.28 15.65 3.22
CA SER A 793 -13.79 14.43 3.88
C SER A 793 -14.74 13.25 3.71
N MET A 794 -16.06 13.45 3.80
CA MET A 794 -17.04 12.38 3.59
C MET A 794 -17.01 11.82 2.16
N ILE A 795 -16.85 12.68 1.15
CA ILE A 795 -16.70 12.26 -0.26
C ILE A 795 -15.38 11.52 -0.45
N GLY A 796 -14.28 12.03 0.11
CA GLY A 796 -12.97 11.36 0.07
C GLY A 796 -13.00 9.99 0.74
N MET A 797 -13.69 9.85 1.88
CA MET A 797 -13.89 8.58 2.56
C MET A 797 -14.66 7.58 1.69
N LEU A 798 -15.74 8.03 1.05
CA LEU A 798 -16.54 7.19 0.17
C LEU A 798 -15.69 6.70 -1.01
N TYR A 799 -14.90 7.59 -1.61
CA TYR A 799 -13.98 7.24 -2.69
C TYR A 799 -12.95 6.19 -2.25
N TRP A 800 -12.34 6.38 -1.08
CA TRP A 800 -11.37 5.44 -0.51
C TRP A 800 -12.01 4.07 -0.21
N CYS A 801 -13.22 4.03 0.37
CA CYS A 801 -13.94 2.79 0.62
C CYS A 801 -14.23 2.05 -0.69
N LEU A 802 -14.65 2.76 -1.74
CA LEU A 802 -14.91 2.15 -3.04
C LEU A 802 -13.64 1.56 -3.66
N ALA A 803 -12.48 2.21 -3.49
CA ALA A 803 -11.19 1.67 -3.92
C ALA A 803 -10.85 0.35 -3.20
N LEU A 804 -11.01 0.32 -1.88
CA LEU A 804 -10.78 -0.90 -1.08
C LEU A 804 -11.74 -2.04 -1.43
N LEU A 805 -12.95 -1.70 -1.88
CA LEU A 805 -13.96 -2.67 -2.34
C LEU A 805 -13.72 -3.15 -3.78
N GLY A 806 -12.62 -2.76 -4.43
CA GLY A 806 -12.27 -3.19 -5.78
C GLY A 806 -13.02 -2.45 -6.91
N VAL A 807 -13.68 -1.33 -6.60
CA VAL A 807 -14.32 -0.50 -7.64
C VAL A 807 -13.24 0.31 -8.36
N ASP A 808 -13.29 0.34 -9.69
CA ASP A 808 -12.41 1.19 -10.50
C ASP A 808 -12.68 2.67 -10.21
N THR A 809 -11.87 3.21 -9.31
CA THR A 809 -11.99 4.60 -8.90
C THR A 809 -11.47 5.58 -9.95
N ALA A 810 -10.68 5.15 -10.94
CA ALA A 810 -10.23 6.00 -12.03
C ALA A 810 -11.41 6.43 -12.90
N THR A 811 -12.32 5.50 -13.22
CA THR A 811 -13.57 5.81 -13.94
C THR A 811 -14.47 6.74 -13.14
N LEU A 812 -14.61 6.51 -11.83
CA LEU A 812 -15.37 7.41 -10.95
C LEU A 812 -14.77 8.82 -10.90
N LEU A 813 -13.45 8.93 -10.76
CA LEU A 813 -12.73 10.20 -10.73
C LEU A 813 -12.87 10.95 -12.06
N ALA A 814 -12.80 10.25 -13.19
CA ALA A 814 -13.05 10.82 -14.51
C ALA A 814 -14.45 11.46 -14.60
N SER A 815 -15.48 10.78 -14.08
CA SER A 815 -16.85 11.33 -14.04
C SER A 815 -17.01 12.48 -13.04
N ALA A 816 -16.37 12.40 -11.86
CA ALA A 816 -16.35 13.46 -10.87
C ALA A 816 -15.62 14.72 -11.37
N GLY A 817 -14.70 14.56 -12.32
CA GLY A 817 -14.02 15.64 -13.02
C GLY A 817 -14.99 16.61 -13.71
N LEU A 818 -16.08 16.11 -14.30
CA LEU A 818 -17.10 16.96 -14.95
C LEU A 818 -17.85 17.83 -13.93
N LEU A 819 -18.20 17.27 -12.77
CA LEU A 819 -18.88 18.01 -11.70
C LEU A 819 -17.94 19.05 -11.09
N THR A 820 -16.67 18.69 -10.88
CA THR A 820 -15.61 19.59 -10.41
C THR A 820 -15.35 20.73 -11.39
N PHE A 821 -15.37 20.45 -12.69
CA PHE A 821 -15.28 21.45 -13.74
C PHE A 821 -16.44 22.45 -13.68
N ALA A 822 -17.68 21.97 -13.53
CA ALA A 822 -18.84 22.84 -13.42
C ALA A 822 -18.77 23.78 -12.20
N VAL A 823 -18.35 23.25 -11.03
CA VAL A 823 -18.13 24.04 -9.81
C VAL A 823 -17.01 25.08 -10.03
N SER A 824 -15.93 24.70 -10.71
CA SER A 824 -14.80 25.59 -11.00
C SER A 824 -15.20 26.76 -11.91
N LEU A 825 -16.03 26.51 -12.92
CA LEU A 825 -16.59 27.56 -13.77
C LEU A 825 -17.47 28.53 -12.98
N GLY A 826 -18.28 28.03 -12.04
CA GLY A 826 -19.10 28.87 -11.16
C GLY A 826 -18.29 29.70 -10.16
N ALA A 827 -17.12 29.20 -9.74
CA ALA A 827 -16.23 29.90 -8.80
C ALA A 827 -15.25 30.87 -9.48
N LYS A 828 -15.09 30.80 -10.81
CA LYS A 828 -14.12 31.57 -11.59
C LYS A 828 -14.09 33.06 -11.23
N ASP A 829 -15.25 33.72 -11.29
CA ASP A 829 -15.37 35.17 -11.02
C ASP A 829 -14.93 35.53 -9.59
N ILE A 830 -15.19 34.65 -8.61
CA ILE A 830 -14.80 34.87 -7.22
C ILE A 830 -13.28 34.84 -7.08
N VAL A 831 -12.64 33.86 -7.74
CA VAL A 831 -11.18 33.71 -7.71
C VAL A 831 -10.52 34.90 -8.40
N THR A 832 -11.03 35.32 -9.56
CA THR A 832 -10.53 36.52 -10.26
C THR A 832 -10.66 37.77 -9.39
N ASP A 833 -11.79 37.97 -8.71
CA ASP A 833 -11.97 39.08 -7.78
C ASP A 833 -10.94 39.08 -6.63
N ILE A 834 -10.64 37.91 -6.06
CA ILE A 834 -9.68 37.78 -4.95
C ILE A 834 -8.26 38.11 -5.42
N ILE A 835 -7.85 37.55 -6.56
CA ILE A 835 -6.52 37.77 -7.13
C ILE A 835 -6.35 39.25 -7.51
N SER A 836 -7.34 39.86 -8.17
CA SER A 836 -7.30 41.29 -8.48
C SER A 836 -7.23 42.16 -7.23
N GLY A 837 -7.97 41.81 -6.16
CA GLY A 837 -7.88 42.50 -4.87
C GLY A 837 -6.50 42.42 -4.24
N LEU A 838 -5.88 41.25 -4.31
CA LEU A 838 -4.53 41.02 -3.80
C LEU A 838 -3.49 41.85 -4.56
N PHE A 839 -3.59 41.93 -5.90
CA PHE A 839 -2.73 42.78 -6.73
C PHE A 839 -2.90 44.27 -6.43
N ILE A 840 -4.15 44.76 -6.27
CA ILE A 840 -4.41 46.15 -5.87
C ILE A 840 -3.68 46.50 -4.56
N ILE A 841 -3.70 45.59 -3.57
CA ILE A 841 -3.04 45.79 -2.28
C ILE A 841 -1.50 45.73 -2.42
N PHE A 842 -0.97 44.76 -3.18
CA PHE A 842 0.47 44.56 -3.33
C PHE A 842 1.15 45.64 -4.17
N GLU A 843 0.58 46.01 -5.31
CA GLU A 843 1.12 47.02 -6.21
C GLU A 843 0.89 48.43 -5.65
N GLY A 844 -0.17 48.62 -4.86
CA GLY A 844 -0.43 49.86 -4.14
C GLY A 844 -0.71 51.05 -5.07
N GLU A 845 -1.29 50.81 -6.24
CA GLU A 845 -1.62 51.82 -7.25
C GLU A 845 -2.54 52.94 -6.72
N PHE A 846 -3.40 52.59 -5.76
CA PHE A 846 -4.18 53.52 -4.96
C PHE A 846 -4.41 52.96 -3.56
N ARG A 847 -4.62 53.84 -2.59
CA ARG A 847 -4.79 53.49 -1.17
C ARG A 847 -6.14 53.95 -0.64
N VAL A 848 -6.52 53.43 0.53
CA VAL A 848 -7.67 53.93 1.28
C VAL A 848 -7.44 55.43 1.57
N GLY A 849 -8.38 56.28 1.17
CA GLY A 849 -8.29 57.73 1.25
C GLY A 849 -7.99 58.44 -0.07
N ASP A 850 -7.51 57.73 -1.11
CA ASP A 850 -7.25 58.34 -2.42
C ASP A 850 -8.56 58.63 -3.17
N ILE A 851 -8.60 59.73 -3.93
CA ILE A 851 -9.65 60.01 -4.91
C ILE A 851 -9.26 59.35 -6.22
N ILE A 852 -10.05 58.36 -6.62
CA ILE A 852 -9.83 57.60 -7.85
C ILE A 852 -11.03 57.73 -8.80
N GLN A 853 -10.75 57.57 -10.08
CA GLN A 853 -11.76 57.39 -11.11
C GLN A 853 -11.58 56.02 -11.76
N VAL A 854 -12.65 55.22 -11.73
CA VAL A 854 -12.70 53.87 -12.32
C VAL A 854 -13.85 53.83 -13.31
N GLY A 855 -13.53 53.84 -14.61
CA GLY A 855 -14.51 54.03 -15.67
C GLY A 855 -15.25 55.37 -15.54
N GLY A 856 -16.58 55.33 -15.44
CA GLY A 856 -17.43 56.51 -15.23
C GLY A 856 -17.63 56.93 -13.77
N ASN A 857 -17.13 56.15 -12.81
CA ASN A 857 -17.35 56.40 -11.39
C ASN A 857 -16.13 57.08 -10.77
N LYS A 858 -16.33 58.24 -10.16
CA LYS A 858 -15.30 58.99 -9.42
C LYS A 858 -15.64 59.01 -7.93
N GLY A 859 -14.67 58.75 -7.07
CA GLY A 859 -14.90 58.80 -5.63
C GLY A 859 -13.66 58.53 -4.77
N THR A 860 -13.80 58.74 -3.46
CA THR A 860 -12.76 58.48 -2.46
C THR A 860 -12.83 57.03 -1.99
N VAL A 861 -11.69 56.32 -1.99
CA VAL A 861 -11.62 54.92 -1.54
C VAL A 861 -11.84 54.83 -0.04
N ILE A 862 -12.85 54.06 0.40
CA ILE A 862 -13.18 53.85 1.81
C ILE A 862 -12.55 52.56 2.33
N GLU A 863 -12.65 51.47 1.56
CA GLU A 863 -12.25 50.14 1.99
C GLU A 863 -11.82 49.33 0.75
N ILE A 864 -10.66 48.68 0.85
CA ILE A 864 -10.22 47.67 -0.11
C ILE A 864 -10.42 46.31 0.57
N GLY A 865 -11.51 45.64 0.22
CA GLY A 865 -11.80 44.30 0.71
C GLY A 865 -11.19 43.23 -0.19
N VAL A 866 -11.19 41.98 0.28
CA VAL A 866 -10.59 40.84 -0.45
C VAL A 866 -11.24 40.63 -1.83
N ARG A 867 -12.56 40.86 -1.95
CA ARG A 867 -13.31 40.68 -3.22
C ARG A 867 -13.76 41.99 -3.88
N SER A 868 -13.90 43.05 -3.10
CA SER A 868 -14.52 44.30 -3.56
C SER A 868 -13.87 45.53 -2.97
N THR A 869 -13.79 46.58 -3.78
CA THR A 869 -13.33 47.91 -3.38
C THR A 869 -14.52 48.85 -3.27
N LYS A 870 -14.59 49.63 -2.18
CA LYS A 870 -15.67 50.58 -1.93
C LYS A 870 -15.20 52.01 -2.11
N ILE A 871 -15.92 52.78 -2.91
CA ILE A 871 -15.64 54.21 -3.14
C ILE A 871 -16.85 55.06 -2.74
N ASN A 872 -16.59 56.26 -2.23
CA ASN A 872 -17.61 57.27 -1.91
C ASN A 872 -17.63 58.32 -3.02
N ASP A 873 -18.79 58.56 -3.64
CA ASP A 873 -18.94 59.50 -4.75
C ASP A 873 -18.91 61.00 -4.35
N GLY A 874 -18.70 61.30 -3.07
CA GLY A 874 -18.70 62.66 -2.52
C GLY A 874 -20.10 63.22 -2.23
N SER A 875 -21.16 62.54 -2.69
CA SER A 875 -22.56 62.82 -2.34
C SER A 875 -23.05 61.96 -1.16
N GLY A 876 -22.17 61.12 -0.60
CA GLY A 876 -22.47 60.22 0.52
C GLY A 876 -22.91 58.82 0.08
N ASN A 877 -22.92 58.49 -1.21
CA ASN A 877 -23.24 57.14 -1.68
C ASN A 877 -21.98 56.26 -1.68
N ILE A 878 -22.12 55.02 -1.22
CA ILE A 878 -21.04 54.02 -1.25
C ILE A 878 -21.24 53.10 -2.44
N LEU A 879 -20.35 53.20 -3.42
CA LEU A 879 -20.31 52.30 -4.56
C LEU A 879 -19.40 51.10 -4.24
N VAL A 880 -19.94 49.89 -4.42
CA VAL A 880 -19.20 48.63 -4.22
C VAL A 880 -18.80 48.07 -5.58
N LEU A 881 -17.51 48.11 -5.88
CA LEU A 881 -16.95 47.61 -7.12
C LEU A 881 -16.35 46.22 -6.90
N ARG A 882 -16.58 45.28 -7.83
CA ARG A 882 -15.85 44.02 -7.87
C ARG A 882 -14.39 44.31 -8.22
N ASN A 883 -13.45 43.72 -7.51
CA ASN A 883 -12.03 43.97 -7.77
C ASN A 883 -11.65 43.58 -9.21
N SER A 884 -12.25 42.53 -9.79
CA SER A 884 -11.99 42.15 -11.19
C SER A 884 -12.49 43.17 -12.22
N SER A 885 -13.41 44.07 -11.83
CA SER A 885 -13.96 45.13 -12.67
C SER A 885 -13.21 46.46 -12.54
N VAL A 886 -12.23 46.54 -11.65
CA VAL A 886 -11.40 47.73 -11.43
C VAL A 886 -10.27 47.73 -12.47
N SER A 887 -10.57 48.23 -13.66
CA SER A 887 -9.61 48.41 -14.76
C SER A 887 -9.51 49.88 -15.16
N ASN A 888 -8.35 50.32 -15.65
CA ASN A 888 -8.08 51.70 -16.08
C ASN A 888 -8.35 52.73 -14.96
N VAL A 889 -7.72 52.53 -13.80
CA VAL A 889 -7.87 53.42 -12.65
C VAL A 889 -7.03 54.68 -12.85
N VAL A 890 -7.66 55.84 -12.74
CA VAL A 890 -6.96 57.13 -12.67
C VAL A 890 -6.90 57.55 -11.20
N ASN A 891 -5.71 57.52 -10.61
CA ASN A 891 -5.49 58.06 -9.27
C ASN A 891 -5.27 59.57 -9.36
N MET A 892 -6.22 60.36 -8.83
CA MET A 892 -6.19 61.81 -8.92
C MET A 892 -5.48 62.48 -7.73
N THR A 893 -5.05 61.70 -6.73
CA THR A 893 -4.46 62.22 -5.46
C THR A 893 -2.95 61.98 -5.38
N LYS A 894 -2.40 61.12 -6.24
CA LYS A 894 -0.97 60.77 -6.26
C LYS A 894 -0.07 61.97 -6.61
N GLU A 895 -0.57 62.87 -7.45
CA GLU A 895 0.08 64.15 -7.80
C GLU A 895 -0.87 65.34 -7.53
N THR A 896 -0.31 66.54 -7.54
CA THR A 896 -1.09 67.77 -7.43
C THR A 896 -1.96 67.98 -8.67
N SER A 897 -3.08 68.67 -8.49
CA SER A 897 -4.09 68.89 -9.53
C SER A 897 -4.20 70.35 -9.91
N TYR A 898 -4.63 70.62 -11.14
CA TYR A 898 -4.78 71.99 -11.65
C TYR A 898 -6.25 72.43 -11.61
N ALA A 899 -6.51 73.54 -10.90
CA ALA A 899 -7.74 74.30 -11.02
C ALA A 899 -7.58 75.32 -12.15
N ALA A 900 -8.43 75.24 -13.18
CA ALA A 900 -8.40 76.17 -14.30
C ALA A 900 -9.72 76.94 -14.39
N VAL A 901 -9.64 78.22 -14.75
CA VAL A 901 -10.79 79.07 -15.06
C VAL A 901 -10.52 79.78 -16.38
N GLU A 902 -11.55 79.84 -17.22
CA GLU A 902 -11.54 80.58 -18.48
C GLU A 902 -12.51 81.77 -18.33
N VAL A 903 -12.01 82.97 -18.60
CA VAL A 903 -12.80 84.22 -18.53
C VAL A 903 -12.68 84.99 -19.83
N GLY A 904 -13.79 85.52 -20.32
CA GLY A 904 -13.84 86.30 -21.55
C GLY A 904 -13.60 87.78 -21.31
N ILE A 905 -12.82 88.42 -22.19
CA ILE A 905 -12.71 89.88 -22.33
C ILE A 905 -13.26 90.32 -23.69
N GLU A 906 -13.76 91.54 -23.80
CA GLU A 906 -14.29 92.08 -25.06
C GLU A 906 -13.19 92.25 -26.13
N TYR A 907 -13.51 92.07 -27.42
CA TYR A 907 -12.54 92.19 -28.52
C TYR A 907 -11.87 93.57 -28.62
N GLY A 908 -12.52 94.62 -28.15
CA GLY A 908 -11.97 95.97 -28.12
C GLY A 908 -11.00 96.23 -26.97
N GLU A 909 -10.90 95.33 -25.99
CA GLU A 909 -10.01 95.48 -24.84
C GLU A 909 -8.55 95.21 -25.25
N SER A 910 -7.61 96.05 -24.79
CA SER A 910 -6.18 95.82 -25.06
C SER A 910 -5.67 94.64 -24.25
N LEU A 911 -5.19 93.61 -24.95
CA LEU A 911 -4.63 92.42 -24.33
C LEU A 911 -3.40 92.77 -23.49
N GLU A 912 -2.51 93.63 -23.98
CA GLU A 912 -1.28 94.04 -23.30
C GLU A 912 -1.60 94.74 -21.95
N ARG A 913 -2.71 95.50 -21.90
CA ARG A 913 -3.20 96.12 -20.67
C ARG A 913 -3.68 95.07 -19.67
N VAL A 914 -4.46 94.09 -20.12
CA VAL A 914 -4.98 93.00 -19.28
C VAL A 914 -3.82 92.13 -18.75
N GLU A 915 -2.85 91.79 -19.60
CA GLU A 915 -1.66 91.03 -19.21
C GLU A 915 -0.80 91.77 -18.18
N ALA A 916 -0.61 93.09 -18.34
CA ALA A 916 0.10 93.90 -17.36
C ALA A 916 -0.61 93.91 -15.99
N ILE A 917 -1.94 94.01 -15.96
CA ILE A 917 -2.75 93.96 -14.73
C ILE A 917 -2.64 92.58 -14.06
N LEU A 918 -2.77 91.51 -14.85
CA LEU A 918 -2.65 90.13 -14.35
C LEU A 918 -1.25 89.89 -13.76
N SER A 919 -0.18 90.37 -14.42
CA SER A 919 1.19 90.21 -13.94
C SER A 919 1.40 90.79 -12.52
N ARG A 920 0.67 91.85 -12.18
CA ARG A 920 0.72 92.49 -10.86
C ARG A 920 -0.18 91.82 -9.82
N GLU A 921 -1.37 91.38 -10.22
CA GLU A 921 -2.43 90.97 -9.27
C GLU A 921 -2.47 89.46 -9.00
N LEU A 922 -1.97 88.62 -9.92
CA LEU A 922 -1.89 87.16 -9.70
C LEU A 922 -1.04 86.77 -8.48
N PRO A 923 0.14 87.40 -8.20
CA PRO A 923 0.90 87.13 -6.97
C PRO A 923 0.14 87.50 -5.68
N GLU A 924 -0.64 88.58 -5.71
CA GLU A 924 -1.47 88.99 -4.57
C GLU A 924 -2.70 88.09 -4.39
N MET A 925 -3.23 87.53 -5.49
CA MET A 925 -4.29 86.52 -5.45
C MET A 925 -3.83 85.24 -4.74
N LYS A 926 -2.59 84.79 -4.98
CA LYS A 926 -1.98 83.66 -4.24
C LYS A 926 -2.02 83.86 -2.73
N LYS A 927 -1.74 85.09 -2.25
CA LYS A 927 -1.75 85.39 -0.80
C LYS A 927 -3.16 85.34 -0.19
N ARG A 928 -4.21 85.61 -0.98
CA ARG A 928 -5.61 85.57 -0.54
C ARG A 928 -6.20 84.16 -0.55
N LEU A 929 -5.70 83.28 -1.42
CA LEU A 929 -6.21 81.91 -1.60
C LEU A 929 -5.19 80.88 -1.09
N PRO A 930 -5.27 80.44 0.18
CA PRO A 930 -4.29 79.52 0.77
C PRO A 930 -4.34 78.11 0.17
N ALA A 931 -5.39 77.78 -0.61
CA ALA A 931 -5.52 76.50 -1.30
C ALA A 931 -4.63 76.38 -2.56
N ILE A 932 -3.99 77.48 -2.99
CA ILE A 932 -3.04 77.49 -4.11
C ILE A 932 -1.66 77.03 -3.62
N ILE A 933 -1.20 75.89 -4.15
CA ILE A 933 0.15 75.38 -3.93
C ILE A 933 1.12 76.16 -4.82
N ASP A 934 0.83 76.23 -6.12
CA ASP A 934 1.60 76.97 -7.10
C ASP A 934 0.73 77.70 -8.15
N GLY A 935 1.23 78.77 -8.75
CA GLY A 935 0.43 79.71 -9.53
C GLY A 935 -0.28 80.78 -8.68
N PRO A 936 -1.34 81.46 -9.15
CA PRO A 936 -2.03 81.28 -10.43
C PRO A 936 -1.21 81.80 -11.63
N PHE A 937 -1.24 81.05 -12.73
CA PHE A 937 -0.53 81.32 -13.97
C PHE A 937 -1.51 81.73 -15.08
N TYR A 938 -1.19 82.82 -15.78
CA TYR A 938 -1.84 83.15 -17.04
C TYR A 938 -1.26 82.28 -18.16
N ARG A 939 -2.12 81.51 -18.84
CA ARG A 939 -1.75 80.58 -19.93
C ARG A 939 -1.95 81.18 -21.32
N GLY A 940 -2.30 82.46 -21.43
CA GLY A 940 -2.60 83.12 -22.69
C GLY A 940 -4.09 83.09 -23.07
N ILE A 941 -4.35 83.47 -24.32
CA ILE A 941 -5.67 83.34 -24.95
C ILE A 941 -5.94 81.86 -25.24
N SER A 942 -7.03 81.35 -24.67
CA SER A 942 -7.51 79.98 -24.90
C SER A 942 -8.39 79.85 -26.14
N MET A 943 -9.21 80.85 -26.43
CA MET A 943 -10.16 80.83 -27.54
C MET A 943 -10.56 82.26 -27.95
N LEU A 944 -10.72 82.50 -29.25
CA LEU A 944 -11.40 83.68 -29.80
C LEU A 944 -12.84 83.27 -30.12
N ALA A 945 -13.76 83.48 -29.17
CA ALA A 945 -15.16 83.12 -29.28
C ALA A 945 -15.98 84.22 -29.95
N ASP A 946 -17.17 83.91 -30.45
CA ASP A 946 -18.00 84.80 -31.29
C ASP A 946 -18.12 86.26 -30.81
N ASN A 947 -18.09 86.49 -29.48
CA ASN A 947 -18.20 87.81 -28.87
C ASN A 947 -17.11 88.10 -27.81
N ALA A 948 -16.12 87.22 -27.64
CA ALA A 948 -15.19 87.27 -26.51
C ALA A 948 -13.80 86.73 -26.85
N VAL A 949 -12.76 87.36 -26.31
CA VAL A 949 -11.41 86.78 -26.22
C VAL A 949 -11.30 86.07 -24.88
N ASN A 950 -11.31 84.73 -24.87
CA ASN A 950 -11.24 83.95 -23.64
C ASN A 950 -9.80 83.74 -23.21
N ILE A 951 -9.45 84.22 -22.03
CA ILE A 951 -8.16 84.00 -21.39
C ILE A 951 -8.24 82.89 -20.34
N LYS A 952 -7.14 82.14 -20.16
CA LYS A 952 -7.08 81.00 -19.24
C LYS A 952 -6.12 81.24 -18.09
N ILE A 953 -6.63 81.07 -16.87
CA ILE A 953 -5.85 81.11 -15.63
C ILE A 953 -5.84 79.72 -15.00
N VAL A 954 -4.67 79.25 -14.57
CA VAL A 954 -4.49 77.93 -13.97
C VAL A 954 -3.71 78.05 -12.67
N ALA A 955 -4.19 77.41 -11.60
CA ALA A 955 -3.48 77.29 -10.33
C ALA A 955 -3.36 75.82 -9.93
N GLU A 956 -2.23 75.47 -9.33
CA GLU A 956 -1.96 74.14 -8.78
C GLU A 956 -2.52 74.04 -7.35
N CYS A 957 -3.15 72.92 -7.03
CA CYS A 957 -3.82 72.67 -5.76
C CYS A 957 -3.93 71.17 -5.45
N ALA A 958 -4.34 70.83 -4.23
CA ALA A 958 -4.74 69.47 -3.91
C ALA A 958 -6.07 69.12 -4.61
N GLU A 959 -6.23 67.89 -5.11
CA GLU A 959 -7.46 67.47 -5.82
C GLU A 959 -8.72 67.62 -4.96
N SER A 960 -8.61 67.43 -3.64
CA SER A 960 -9.71 67.66 -2.70
C SER A 960 -10.23 69.10 -2.69
N ASN A 961 -9.37 70.08 -3.00
CA ASN A 961 -9.70 71.50 -3.01
C ASN A 961 -9.98 72.05 -4.42
N ARG A 962 -9.79 71.25 -5.48
CA ARG A 962 -9.83 71.73 -6.87
C ARG A 962 -11.15 72.43 -7.23
N GLY A 963 -12.29 71.84 -6.87
CA GLY A 963 -13.61 72.43 -7.15
C GLY A 963 -13.87 73.74 -6.40
N GLY A 964 -13.47 73.79 -5.12
CA GLY A 964 -13.54 75.01 -4.30
C GLY A 964 -12.65 76.10 -4.89
N LEU A 965 -11.40 75.77 -5.20
CA LEU A 965 -10.44 76.72 -5.76
C LEU A 965 -10.84 77.23 -7.15
N THR A 966 -11.41 76.39 -8.03
CA THR A 966 -11.96 76.85 -9.31
C THR A 966 -13.04 77.92 -9.11
N SER A 967 -13.92 77.73 -8.12
CA SER A 967 -14.97 78.69 -7.79
C SER A 967 -14.40 79.99 -7.21
N ASP A 968 -13.42 79.87 -6.32
CA ASP A 968 -12.73 81.00 -5.70
C ASP A 968 -11.93 81.82 -6.72
N LEU A 969 -11.21 81.16 -7.64
CA LEU A 969 -10.51 81.80 -8.75
C LEU A 969 -11.48 82.54 -9.67
N MET A 970 -12.61 81.94 -10.01
CA MET A 970 -13.63 82.58 -10.85
C MET A 970 -14.18 83.85 -10.18
N ARG A 971 -14.44 83.80 -8.87
CA ARG A 971 -14.84 84.95 -8.07
C ARG A 971 -13.76 86.04 -8.04
N GLU A 972 -12.50 85.68 -7.78
CA GLU A 972 -11.39 86.64 -7.74
C GLU A 972 -11.16 87.28 -9.12
N MET A 973 -11.29 86.54 -10.21
CA MET A 973 -11.20 87.08 -11.57
C MET A 973 -12.31 88.08 -11.86
N LYS A 974 -13.56 87.81 -11.42
CA LYS A 974 -14.66 88.77 -11.57
C LYS A 974 -14.38 90.08 -10.81
N LEU A 975 -13.95 89.97 -9.55
CA LEU A 975 -13.60 91.14 -8.72
C LEU A 975 -12.43 91.92 -9.30
N LEU A 976 -11.45 91.23 -9.89
CA LEU A 976 -10.32 91.84 -10.56
C LEU A 976 -10.75 92.65 -11.79
N PHE A 977 -11.62 92.08 -12.63
CA PHE A 977 -12.12 92.75 -13.83
C PHE A 977 -12.95 93.99 -13.47
N ASP A 978 -13.77 93.91 -12.43
CA ASP A 978 -14.55 95.06 -11.94
C ASP A 978 -13.66 96.18 -11.37
N LYS A 979 -12.60 95.82 -10.64
CA LYS A 979 -11.66 96.79 -10.04
C LYS A 979 -10.88 97.59 -11.08
N TYR A 980 -10.58 96.97 -12.23
CA TYR A 980 -9.76 97.56 -13.28
C TYR A 980 -10.54 97.97 -14.52
N ASP A 981 -11.88 97.92 -14.47
CA ASP A 981 -12.78 98.29 -15.56
C ASP A 981 -12.43 97.54 -16.86
N ILE A 982 -12.28 96.23 -16.73
CA ILE A 982 -12.10 95.30 -17.86
C ILE A 982 -13.48 94.82 -18.27
N SER A 983 -13.89 95.12 -19.51
CA SER A 983 -15.24 94.79 -19.99
C SER A 983 -15.41 93.28 -20.19
N ILE A 984 -16.41 92.72 -19.49
CA ILE A 984 -16.87 91.34 -19.70
C ILE A 984 -17.87 91.35 -20.86
N PRO A 985 -17.62 90.58 -21.93
CA PRO A 985 -18.41 90.66 -23.15
C PRO A 985 -19.82 90.13 -22.93
N TYR A 986 -20.80 90.93 -23.35
CA TYR A 986 -22.17 90.45 -23.57
C TYR A 986 -22.31 89.93 -25.01
N PRO A 987 -23.27 89.04 -25.30
CA PRO A 987 -23.55 88.61 -26.67
C PRO A 987 -23.85 89.81 -27.56
N GLN A 988 -23.07 90.03 -28.62
CA GLN A 988 -23.32 91.10 -29.58
C GLN A 988 -24.20 90.59 -30.73
N VAL A 989 -25.21 91.38 -31.12
CA VAL A 989 -26.09 91.07 -32.25
C VAL A 989 -25.94 92.17 -33.29
N VAL A 990 -25.42 91.82 -34.46
CA VAL A 990 -25.37 92.73 -35.61
C VAL A 990 -26.75 92.74 -36.27
N VAL A 991 -27.47 93.86 -36.17
CA VAL A 991 -28.79 94.03 -36.79
C VAL A 991 -28.63 94.63 -38.18
N ASN A 992 -28.78 93.81 -39.23
CA ASN A 992 -28.90 94.28 -40.61
C ASN A 992 -30.37 94.61 -40.92
N GLN A 993 -30.65 95.81 -41.45
CA GLN A 993 -32.02 96.20 -41.83
C GLN A 993 -32.48 95.43 -43.11
N PRO A 994 -33.73 94.95 -43.18
CA PRO A 994 -34.18 94.08 -44.27
C PRO A 994 -34.37 94.84 -45.60
N ILE A 995 -33.74 94.34 -46.67
CA ILE A 995 -34.03 94.71 -48.06
C ILE A 995 -35.23 93.85 -48.50
N GLU A 996 -36.33 94.48 -48.96
CA GLU A 996 -37.49 93.75 -49.50
C GLU A 996 -37.12 93.05 -50.82
N PHE A 997 -37.07 91.73 -50.80
CA PHE A 997 -36.87 90.91 -52.00
C PHE A 997 -38.15 90.90 -52.85
N LYS A 998 -38.05 91.24 -54.15
CA LYS A 998 -39.19 91.21 -55.08
C LYS A 998 -39.76 89.79 -55.19
N LYS A 999 -41.07 89.64 -54.94
CA LYS A 999 -41.79 88.37 -55.11
C LYS A 999 -42.04 88.09 -56.59
N ALA A 1000 -41.84 86.84 -57.01
CA ALA A 1000 -41.99 86.39 -58.39
C ALA A 1000 -43.40 86.64 -58.95
N THR A 1001 -43.46 87.20 -60.15
CA THR A 1001 -44.69 87.51 -60.89
C THR A 1001 -45.37 86.23 -61.38
N LEU A 1002 -46.66 86.28 -61.74
CA LEU A 1002 -47.36 85.09 -62.27
C LEU A 1002 -46.70 84.54 -63.55
N ALA A 1003 -46.13 85.40 -64.38
CA ALA A 1003 -45.33 85.01 -65.54
C ALA A 1003 -44.05 84.24 -65.10
N ASP A 1004 -43.33 84.73 -64.10
CA ASP A 1004 -42.14 84.05 -63.57
C ASP A 1004 -42.49 82.68 -62.96
N LYS A 1005 -43.66 82.55 -62.32
CA LYS A 1005 -44.14 81.27 -61.79
C LYS A 1005 -44.56 80.31 -62.89
N ALA A 1006 -45.14 80.81 -63.99
CA ALA A 1006 -45.49 79.99 -65.14
C ALA A 1006 -44.24 79.50 -65.86
N ALA A 1007 -43.29 80.40 -66.15
CA ALA A 1007 -42.00 80.07 -66.74
C ALA A 1007 -41.18 79.12 -65.85
N ALA A 1008 -41.20 79.31 -64.53
CA ALA A 1008 -40.54 78.39 -63.60
C ALA A 1008 -41.21 77.01 -63.55
N ARG A 1009 -42.53 76.91 -63.74
CA ARG A 1009 -43.22 75.60 -63.84
C ARG A 1009 -42.91 74.91 -65.16
N GLU A 1010 -42.90 75.65 -66.26
CA GLU A 1010 -42.56 75.13 -67.60
C GLU A 1010 -41.11 74.65 -67.62
N PHE A 1011 -40.17 75.46 -67.13
CA PHE A 1011 -38.77 75.07 -66.94
C PHE A 1011 -38.62 73.83 -66.05
N ASN A 1012 -39.29 73.78 -64.89
CA ASN A 1012 -39.22 72.59 -64.03
C ASN A 1012 -39.88 71.35 -64.66
N ALA A 1013 -40.88 71.52 -65.52
CA ALA A 1013 -41.50 70.42 -66.26
C ALA A 1013 -40.55 69.90 -67.35
N GLU A 1014 -39.93 70.78 -68.13
CA GLU A 1014 -38.88 70.44 -69.11
C GLU A 1014 -37.69 69.74 -68.44
N GLN A 1015 -37.22 70.24 -67.28
CA GLN A 1015 -36.15 69.58 -66.53
C GLN A 1015 -36.56 68.19 -66.03
N LYS A 1016 -37.82 68.00 -65.61
CA LYS A 1016 -38.33 66.67 -65.22
C LYS A 1016 -38.42 65.70 -66.38
N GLU A 1017 -38.80 66.17 -67.57
CA GLU A 1017 -38.88 65.36 -68.78
C GLU A 1017 -37.48 64.99 -69.30
N ALA A 1018 -36.53 65.94 -69.26
CA ALA A 1018 -35.12 65.68 -69.57
C ALA A 1018 -34.46 64.68 -68.61
N ILE A 1019 -34.77 64.76 -67.30
CA ILE A 1019 -34.32 63.78 -66.31
C ILE A 1019 -34.94 62.41 -66.58
N LYS A 1020 -36.22 62.33 -66.95
CA LYS A 1020 -36.89 61.06 -67.26
C LYS A 1020 -36.27 60.36 -68.47
N ASN A 1021 -35.99 61.09 -69.55
CA ASN A 1021 -35.32 60.54 -70.73
C ASN A 1021 -33.87 60.11 -70.45
N MET A 1022 -33.16 60.77 -69.52
CA MET A 1022 -31.83 60.32 -69.03
C MET A 1022 -31.90 59.09 -68.11
N THR A 1023 -33.06 58.76 -67.55
CA THR A 1023 -33.22 57.59 -66.66
C THR A 1023 -33.60 56.36 -67.49
N ASP A 1024 -34.43 56.52 -68.53
CA ASP A 1024 -34.80 55.44 -69.46
C ASP A 1024 -33.61 55.04 -70.39
N GLU A 1025 -32.67 55.94 -70.72
CA GLU A 1025 -31.43 55.60 -71.45
C GLU A 1025 -30.37 54.83 -70.62
N ASN A 1026 -30.50 54.79 -69.28
CA ASN A 1026 -29.61 54.02 -68.41
C ASN A 1026 -30.19 52.64 -68.02
N GLU A 1027 -31.50 52.40 -68.21
CA GLU A 1027 -32.10 51.07 -68.00
C GLU A 1027 -31.81 50.10 -69.16
N ASP A 1028 -31.56 50.59 -70.38
CA ASP A 1028 -31.12 49.78 -71.54
C ASP A 1028 -29.61 49.42 -71.52
N PHE A 1029 -28.81 49.96 -70.57
CA PHE A 1029 -27.37 49.69 -70.46
C PHE A 1029 -27.02 48.63 -69.40
N ASP A 1030 -27.91 48.36 -68.43
CA ASP A 1030 -27.71 47.35 -67.38
C ASP A 1030 -28.24 45.95 -67.75
N GLU A 1031 -29.02 45.80 -68.85
CA GLU A 1031 -29.43 44.48 -69.38
C GLU A 1031 -28.35 43.80 -70.25
N PHE A 1032 -27.20 44.46 -70.52
CA PHE A 1032 -26.10 43.90 -71.32
C PHE A 1032 -24.93 43.31 -70.49
N ASN A 1033 -24.96 43.39 -69.15
CA ASN A 1033 -23.81 42.96 -68.30
C ASN A 1033 -24.07 41.73 -67.41
N ASP A 1034 -25.24 41.08 -67.51
CA ASP A 1034 -25.62 39.87 -66.75
C ASP A 1034 -25.48 38.56 -67.56
N THR A 1035 -24.45 38.45 -68.42
CA THR A 1035 -24.08 37.17 -69.10
C THR A 1035 -22.58 36.82 -69.10
N ARG A 1036 -21.74 37.41 -68.23
CA ARG A 1036 -20.35 36.93 -68.01
C ARG A 1036 -19.87 37.03 -66.55
N ARG A 1037 -20.42 36.19 -65.69
CA ARG A 1037 -19.69 35.53 -64.58
C ARG A 1037 -20.20 34.10 -64.38
N HIS A 1038 -19.85 33.26 -65.36
CA HIS A 1038 -19.46 31.85 -65.16
C HIS A 1038 -18.12 31.66 -65.85
#